data_AF-A0A9P8J626-F1
#
_entry.id   AF-A0A9P8J626-F1
#
_cell.length_a   1.000
_cell.length_b   1.000
_cell.length_c   1.000
_cell.angle_alpha   90.00
_cell.angle_beta   90.00
_cell.angle_gamma   90.00
#
_symmetry.space_group_name_H-M   'P 1'
#
loop_
_entity.id
_entity.type
_entity.pdbx_description
1 polymer ?
#
loop_
_entity_poly.entity_id
_entity_poly.type
_entity_poly.pdbx_seq_one_letter_code
_entity_poly.pdbx_strand_id
1 'polypeptide(L)'
;MLALTRQAGTSRFCASSSLRLRHPLYCCAFSTTRHAPRDFSSNKRNTASDGRRPLIRKHASDYKKPPFSDRKLKFLDVLRDHLATVKLELHTTPIGQKLDAEGKFRETWSDFTETIINPGDKNSTHPVVVAKRNQHQALRDSWFERGANGLQDRIKYAFYNHVISAHFTPSDIRNQKALADLRYPTEWYPATRTMHRTIHLHVGPTNSGKTYHALQRLEQADTGVYAGPLRLLAHEVYTRLNAKGKQCMLITGEEKRAPDEDSLAADITSCTVEMMPLNKDVDVAVIDEIQMIGNAERGWAWTQAVLGVKAREVHLCGETRTVPLIRELCASIGEKLVVHEYERLSPLKMADKSLQGNLKKLRKGDCIVSFSVMGIHALRKQIEQSTGRKVATVYGSLPPETRAQQARLFNDPDNDYDFLVASDAIGMGLNLSIKRVIFESSSKYDGFRQRTLVVPDIKQIAGRAGRYKSAYQANKASEAAAAQALAEVKGESEPGKETITELPAESPTTLEASSKDVPPVSDVDSTLQASSVQEKPAKSEDSTLGLVTTLEDFDFSVIAKAMKEEPEPIRSAGIFPPAPIVERFASYFPPGTPFSYILMRLHELSQMHSRFHLCGLRDQLWIADLIEPIQGLTVTDRNILCACPASKSDKDMIGKLLPALARCIEQQGGGALYDLEEMPLEVLELEMSPSRDYLRQLEQLHKAIVAYLWLSYRFAGIFSTRPLAFHVKGLVEEKIEHVLHQFSFTESKRRKIKAAREKSLMAEAQRESVLADEEDEHGATAELEQQTSITAGGDQFAGESDLEIMDAAEWTANEDSATSQIQNTDSDVADNLDVQAATHDEAQKVQSSAESTQGRTQKREE
;
A
#
# COMPACT_ATOMS: atom_id res chain seq x y z
N MET A 1 -8.74 -11.74 56.16
CA MET A 1 -9.64 -10.87 56.96
C MET A 1 -10.37 -9.99 55.94
N LEU A 2 -11.70 -9.92 55.83
CA LEU A 2 -12.76 -9.64 56.84
C LEU A 2 -12.50 -8.31 57.57
N ALA A 3 -13.41 -7.32 57.63
CA ALA A 3 -14.79 -7.21 57.12
C ALA A 3 -14.94 -5.88 56.34
N LEU A 4 -15.85 -5.67 55.37
CA LEU A 4 -17.30 -5.93 55.28
C LEU A 4 -18.15 -5.06 56.23
N THR A 5 -18.84 -4.07 55.66
CA THR A 5 -20.07 -3.50 56.23
C THR A 5 -21.04 -3.16 55.11
N ARG A 6 -22.29 -3.62 55.23
CA ARG A 6 -23.41 -3.24 54.35
C ARG A 6 -24.37 -2.36 55.15
N GLN A 7 -25.03 -1.43 54.49
CA GLN A 7 -26.44 -1.18 54.77
C GLN A 7 -27.19 -0.93 53.46
N ALA A 8 -28.46 -1.35 53.44
CA ALA A 8 -29.33 -1.24 52.28
C ALA A 8 -30.70 -0.70 52.74
N GLY A 9 -31.31 0.15 51.93
CA GLY A 9 -32.65 0.67 52.16
C GLY A 9 -33.45 0.63 50.86
N THR A 10 -34.48 -0.22 50.82
CA THR A 10 -35.36 -0.39 49.66
C THR A 10 -36.78 0.04 49.99
N SER A 11 -37.39 0.84 49.11
CA SER A 11 -38.85 0.89 48.94
C SER A 11 -39.22 1.45 47.56
N ARG A 12 -40.48 1.29 47.17
CA ARG A 12 -41.03 1.61 45.85
C ARG A 12 -41.95 2.83 45.96
N PHE A 13 -42.13 3.59 44.89
CA PHE A 13 -43.44 4.16 44.55
C PHE A 13 -43.61 4.35 43.03
N CYS A 14 -44.83 4.63 42.57
CA CYS A 14 -45.22 4.55 41.16
C CYS A 14 -46.25 5.65 40.80
N ALA A 15 -46.32 5.95 39.50
CA ALA A 15 -47.43 6.60 38.76
C ALA A 15 -47.67 8.13 38.87
N SER A 16 -47.68 8.76 37.68
CA SER A 16 -48.61 9.81 37.19
C SER A 16 -48.86 11.13 37.94
N SER A 17 -48.66 12.27 37.26
CA SER A 17 -49.77 13.15 36.80
C SER A 17 -49.29 14.39 35.99
N SER A 18 -50.19 15.00 35.22
CA SER A 18 -49.89 16.03 34.19
C SER A 18 -50.26 17.47 34.58
N LEU A 19 -49.53 18.47 34.05
CA LEU A 19 -49.92 19.89 33.83
C LEU A 19 -48.81 20.53 32.95
N ARG A 20 -48.97 21.03 31.71
CA ARG A 20 -49.90 21.93 30.96
C ARG A 20 -49.67 23.45 31.13
N LEU A 21 -49.79 24.15 29.98
CA LEU A 21 -49.75 25.62 29.73
C LEU A 21 -48.31 26.23 29.68
N ARG A 22 -48.01 27.25 28.85
CA ARG A 22 -48.86 28.23 28.12
C ARG A 22 -48.20 28.70 26.79
N HIS A 23 -48.97 29.34 25.89
CA HIS A 23 -48.52 30.01 24.66
C HIS A 23 -49.39 31.25 24.39
N PRO A 24 -48.84 32.34 23.83
CA PRO A 24 -49.38 32.98 22.60
C PRO A 24 -48.24 33.27 21.59
N LEU A 25 -48.38 33.41 20.26
CA LEU A 25 -49.40 33.93 19.31
C LEU A 25 -49.35 35.45 19.03
N TYR A 26 -49.14 35.79 17.74
CA TYR A 26 -49.80 36.78 16.85
C TYR A 26 -48.79 37.35 15.79
N CYS A 27 -49.15 37.83 14.58
CA CYS A 27 -49.97 37.27 13.48
C CYS A 27 -49.71 38.07 12.16
N CYS A 28 -50.49 37.80 11.09
CA CYS A 28 -50.64 38.55 9.81
C CYS A 28 -49.55 38.40 8.72
N ALA A 29 -49.85 38.42 7.41
CA ALA A 29 -51.13 38.20 6.70
C ALA A 29 -50.97 37.85 5.19
N PHE A 30 -51.88 37.01 4.68
CA PHE A 30 -52.46 36.88 3.33
C PHE A 30 -51.79 37.50 2.07
N SER A 31 -51.72 36.68 1.00
CA SER A 31 -52.77 36.71 -0.05
C SER A 31 -52.84 35.37 -0.83
N THR A 32 -53.89 35.17 -1.63
CA THR A 32 -54.02 34.02 -2.55
C THR A 32 -54.76 34.41 -3.83
N THR A 33 -54.34 33.87 -4.97
CA THR A 33 -55.10 33.93 -6.23
C THR A 33 -55.02 32.58 -6.95
N ARG A 34 -56.20 31.98 -7.18
CA ARG A 34 -56.36 30.85 -8.10
C ARG A 34 -56.30 31.38 -9.54
N HIS A 35 -55.84 30.56 -10.48
CA HIS A 35 -56.42 30.49 -11.82
C HIS A 35 -56.33 29.05 -12.33
N ALA A 36 -57.37 28.62 -13.03
CA ALA A 36 -57.41 27.40 -13.82
C ALA A 36 -58.16 27.73 -15.12
N PRO A 37 -57.93 26.98 -16.19
CA PRO A 37 -59.10 26.41 -16.85
C PRO A 37 -58.94 24.93 -17.20
N ARG A 38 -60.08 24.31 -17.52
CA ARG A 38 -60.18 23.06 -18.29
C ARG A 38 -60.34 23.44 -19.79
N ASP A 39 -60.72 22.61 -20.76
CA ASP A 39 -61.40 21.30 -20.80
C ASP A 39 -61.27 20.68 -22.21
N PHE A 40 -61.29 19.34 -22.34
CA PHE A 40 -61.44 18.54 -23.59
C PHE A 40 -60.39 18.73 -24.73
N SER A 41 -59.98 17.74 -25.54
CA SER A 41 -60.10 16.26 -25.61
C SER A 41 -59.11 15.74 -26.71
N SER A 42 -59.01 14.50 -27.21
CA SER A 42 -59.77 13.23 -27.05
C SER A 42 -58.94 11.98 -27.45
N ASN A 43 -59.42 10.79 -27.05
CA ASN A 43 -59.32 9.46 -27.69
C ASN A 43 -57.96 8.74 -28.03
N LYS A 44 -57.95 7.42 -27.70
CA LYS A 44 -57.24 6.30 -28.37
C LYS A 44 -55.68 6.21 -28.34
N ARG A 45 -55.11 5.51 -27.35
CA ARG A 45 -54.72 4.05 -27.41
C ARG A 45 -53.76 3.58 -26.29
N ASN A 46 -53.84 2.27 -26.00
CA ASN A 46 -52.84 1.40 -25.37
C ASN A 46 -52.14 1.83 -24.08
N THR A 47 -52.78 1.55 -22.93
CA THR A 47 -52.06 1.27 -21.67
C THR A 47 -51.63 -0.20 -21.65
N ALA A 48 -50.34 -0.48 -21.86
CA ALA A 48 -49.73 -1.78 -21.59
C ALA A 48 -48.77 -1.63 -20.40
N SER A 49 -48.96 -2.44 -19.35
CA SER A 49 -48.08 -2.47 -18.18
C SER A 49 -46.80 -3.26 -18.50
N ASP A 50 -45.64 -2.62 -18.40
CA ASP A 50 -44.34 -3.31 -18.46
C ASP A 50 -43.51 -3.07 -17.18
N GLY A 51 -43.01 -4.16 -16.61
CA GLY A 51 -42.35 -4.20 -15.32
C GLY A 51 -40.85 -3.95 -15.44
N ARG A 52 -40.44 -2.68 -15.47
CA ARG A 52 -39.02 -2.30 -15.52
C ARG A 52 -38.27 -2.69 -14.25
N ARG A 53 -37.68 -3.89 -14.27
CA ARG A 53 -36.67 -4.36 -13.31
C ARG A 53 -35.51 -3.36 -13.24
N PRO A 54 -34.88 -3.14 -12.07
CA PRO A 54 -33.71 -2.29 -11.97
C PRO A 54 -32.56 -2.86 -12.81
N LEU A 55 -32.05 -2.06 -13.75
CA LEU A 55 -30.95 -2.43 -14.63
C LEU A 55 -29.62 -2.40 -13.88
N ILE A 56 -29.23 -3.55 -13.32
CA ILE A 56 -27.84 -3.82 -12.95
C ILE A 56 -27.02 -3.92 -14.25
N ARG A 57 -26.60 -2.76 -14.79
CA ARG A 57 -25.70 -2.72 -15.94
C ARG A 57 -24.28 -3.04 -15.48
N LYS A 58 -23.70 -4.07 -16.10
CA LYS A 58 -22.32 -4.50 -15.89
C LYS A 58 -21.36 -3.36 -16.27
N HIS A 59 -20.55 -2.89 -15.32
CA HIS A 59 -19.28 -2.23 -15.64
C HIS A 59 -18.18 -3.30 -15.76
N ALA A 60 -18.30 -4.11 -16.79
CA ALA A 60 -17.36 -5.15 -17.18
C ALA A 60 -17.18 -5.08 -18.71
N SER A 61 -16.49 -4.02 -19.15
CA SER A 61 -16.02 -3.80 -20.52
C SER A 61 -14.56 -3.32 -20.45
N ASP A 62 -13.83 -3.50 -21.55
CA ASP A 62 -12.52 -2.88 -21.81
C ASP A 62 -11.32 -3.42 -20.99
N TYR A 63 -11.46 -4.60 -20.38
CA TYR A 63 -10.32 -5.48 -20.14
C TYR A 63 -10.06 -6.34 -21.39
N LYS A 64 -8.90 -6.15 -22.04
CA LYS A 64 -8.34 -7.15 -22.98
C LYS A 64 -8.32 -8.53 -22.28
N LYS A 65 -8.75 -9.58 -22.99
CA LYS A 65 -8.71 -10.97 -22.49
C LYS A 65 -7.24 -11.33 -22.16
N PRO A 66 -6.92 -11.90 -20.99
CA PRO A 66 -5.53 -12.18 -20.62
C PRO A 66 -4.92 -13.30 -21.48
N PRO A 67 -3.66 -13.18 -21.94
CA PRO A 67 -3.02 -14.17 -22.79
C PRO A 67 -2.43 -15.33 -21.98
N PHE A 68 -3.24 -16.33 -21.62
CA PHE A 68 -2.74 -17.62 -21.13
C PHE A 68 -3.11 -18.77 -22.08
N SER A 69 -2.06 -19.42 -22.59
CA SER A 69 -2.14 -20.47 -23.62
C SER A 69 -2.31 -21.86 -23.00
N ASP A 70 -3.29 -22.02 -22.11
CA ASP A 70 -3.65 -23.33 -21.55
C ASP A 70 -5.16 -23.58 -21.67
N ARG A 71 -5.58 -23.87 -22.91
CA ARG A 71 -6.97 -24.16 -23.25
C ARG A 71 -7.38 -25.63 -22.95
N LYS A 72 -6.62 -26.38 -22.14
CA LYS A 72 -6.92 -27.80 -21.82
C LYS A 72 -7.33 -28.06 -20.36
N LEU A 73 -6.87 -27.27 -19.38
CA LEU A 73 -7.36 -27.39 -18.00
C LEU A 73 -8.78 -26.81 -17.87
N LYS A 74 -9.77 -27.67 -17.60
CA LYS A 74 -11.13 -27.22 -17.24
C LYS A 74 -11.08 -26.68 -15.81
N PHE A 75 -11.75 -25.54 -15.57
CA PHE A 75 -11.81 -24.92 -14.24
C PHE A 75 -12.25 -25.91 -13.12
N LEU A 76 -13.14 -26.85 -13.42
CA LEU A 76 -13.60 -27.86 -12.47
C LEU A 76 -12.50 -28.80 -11.98
N ASP A 77 -11.46 -29.04 -12.78
CA ASP A 77 -10.37 -29.95 -12.43
C ASP A 77 -9.35 -29.23 -11.52
N VAL A 78 -9.02 -27.98 -11.84
CA VAL A 78 -8.23 -27.08 -10.96
C VAL A 78 -8.95 -26.78 -9.64
N LEU A 79 -10.28 -26.64 -9.68
CA LEU A 79 -11.11 -26.48 -8.48
C LEU A 79 -11.05 -27.73 -7.58
N ARG A 80 -11.09 -28.94 -8.16
CA ARG A 80 -11.00 -30.20 -7.39
C ARG A 80 -9.65 -30.37 -6.69
N ASP A 81 -8.56 -30.04 -7.36
CA ASP A 81 -7.22 -30.11 -6.79
C ASP A 81 -7.06 -29.18 -5.57
N HIS A 82 -7.34 -27.89 -5.74
CA HIS A 82 -7.25 -26.94 -4.63
C HIS A 82 -8.25 -27.21 -3.50
N LEU A 83 -9.38 -27.89 -3.76
CA LEU A 83 -10.27 -28.37 -2.71
C LEU A 83 -9.61 -29.45 -1.83
N ALA A 84 -8.73 -30.30 -2.37
CA ALA A 84 -7.98 -31.26 -1.56
C ALA A 84 -6.99 -30.53 -0.63
N THR A 85 -6.25 -29.53 -1.13
CA THR A 85 -5.33 -28.72 -0.31
C THR A 85 -6.08 -27.98 0.79
N VAL A 86 -7.14 -27.25 0.43
CA VAL A 86 -7.87 -26.38 1.37
C VAL A 86 -8.63 -27.20 2.41
N LYS A 87 -9.06 -28.43 2.11
CA LYS A 87 -9.65 -29.33 3.11
C LYS A 87 -8.68 -29.62 4.26
N LEU A 88 -7.40 -29.89 3.95
CA LEU A 88 -6.38 -30.17 4.97
C LEU A 88 -6.08 -28.93 5.81
N GLU A 89 -5.93 -27.77 5.17
CA GLU A 89 -5.73 -26.49 5.88
C GLU A 89 -6.94 -26.12 6.77
N LEU A 90 -8.17 -26.37 6.31
CA LEU A 90 -9.37 -26.08 7.09
C LEU A 90 -9.52 -26.98 8.31
N HIS A 91 -9.05 -28.23 8.26
CA HIS A 91 -9.13 -29.18 9.38
C HIS A 91 -8.38 -28.67 10.62
N THR A 92 -7.25 -27.98 10.43
CA THR A 92 -6.45 -27.42 11.53
C THR A 92 -6.99 -26.11 12.10
N THR A 93 -7.96 -25.45 11.45
CA THR A 93 -8.57 -24.20 11.94
C THR A 93 -9.51 -24.44 13.13
N PRO A 94 -9.77 -23.45 14.02
CA PRO A 94 -10.68 -23.64 15.15
C PRO A 94 -12.10 -24.10 14.76
N ILE A 95 -12.62 -23.63 13.61
CA ILE A 95 -13.92 -24.07 13.10
C ILE A 95 -13.88 -25.48 12.49
N GLY A 96 -12.75 -25.88 11.90
CA GLY A 96 -12.51 -27.26 11.45
C GLY A 96 -12.44 -28.22 12.63
N GLN A 97 -11.57 -27.95 13.60
CA GLN A 97 -11.42 -28.71 14.84
C GLN A 97 -12.75 -28.86 15.58
N LYS A 98 -13.56 -27.79 15.65
CA LYS A 98 -14.91 -27.85 16.24
C LYS A 98 -15.85 -28.78 15.46
N LEU A 99 -15.90 -28.65 14.13
CA LEU A 99 -16.73 -29.54 13.29
C LEU A 99 -16.27 -31.00 13.34
N ASP A 100 -14.97 -31.25 13.55
CA ASP A 100 -14.39 -32.59 13.70
C ASP A 100 -14.73 -33.20 15.06
N ALA A 101 -14.61 -32.41 16.15
CA ALA A 101 -15.06 -32.79 17.49
C ALA A 101 -16.59 -33.02 17.58
N GLU A 102 -17.38 -32.33 16.74
CA GLU A 102 -18.81 -32.61 16.56
C GLU A 102 -19.10 -33.80 15.61
N GLY A 103 -18.08 -34.39 14.98
CA GLY A 103 -18.19 -35.50 14.02
C GLY A 103 -18.72 -35.12 12.63
N LYS A 104 -18.97 -33.83 12.38
CA LYS A 104 -19.70 -33.30 11.20
C LYS A 104 -18.81 -32.81 10.07
N PHE A 105 -17.50 -32.65 10.27
CA PHE A 105 -16.60 -32.07 9.27
C PHE A 105 -16.69 -32.77 7.91
N ARG A 106 -16.73 -34.11 7.89
CA ARG A 106 -16.79 -34.91 6.66
C ARG A 106 -18.08 -34.70 5.86
N GLU A 107 -19.22 -34.64 6.53
CA GLU A 107 -20.55 -34.42 5.94
C GLU A 107 -20.65 -32.97 5.42
N THR A 108 -20.37 -32.00 6.29
CA THR A 108 -20.39 -30.56 5.96
C THR A 108 -19.46 -30.20 4.80
N TRP A 109 -18.30 -30.86 4.71
CA TRP A 109 -17.39 -30.70 3.56
C TRP A 109 -17.96 -31.29 2.27
N SER A 110 -18.65 -32.43 2.34
CA SER A 110 -19.30 -33.05 1.17
C SER A 110 -20.37 -32.12 0.59
N ASP A 111 -21.30 -31.65 1.41
CA ASP A 111 -22.41 -30.77 1.01
C ASP A 111 -21.91 -29.42 0.45
N PHE A 112 -20.84 -28.90 1.04
CA PHE A 112 -20.13 -27.73 0.53
C PHE A 112 -19.51 -27.99 -0.85
N THR A 113 -18.74 -29.08 -1.02
CA THR A 113 -18.07 -29.38 -2.30
C THR A 113 -19.05 -29.62 -3.44
N GLU A 114 -20.14 -30.37 -3.21
CA GLU A 114 -21.20 -30.54 -4.22
C GLU A 114 -21.80 -29.18 -4.61
N THR A 115 -22.03 -28.31 -3.62
CA THR A 115 -22.63 -26.98 -3.81
C THR A 115 -21.81 -26.04 -4.70
N ILE A 116 -20.48 -26.19 -4.75
CA ILE A 116 -19.60 -25.36 -5.61
C ILE A 116 -19.16 -26.06 -6.89
N ILE A 117 -19.14 -27.40 -6.94
CA ILE A 117 -18.82 -28.17 -8.15
C ILE A 117 -20.03 -28.27 -9.08
N ASN A 118 -21.24 -28.42 -8.52
CA ASN A 118 -22.51 -28.50 -9.26
C ASN A 118 -23.40 -27.28 -8.95
N PRO A 119 -23.20 -26.14 -9.64
CA PRO A 119 -23.98 -24.93 -9.38
C PRO A 119 -25.42 -24.97 -9.91
N GLY A 120 -25.83 -26.04 -10.61
CA GLY A 120 -27.16 -26.22 -11.19
C GLY A 120 -27.39 -25.50 -12.52
N ASP A 121 -28.62 -25.61 -13.04
CA ASP A 121 -29.00 -25.15 -14.38
C ASP A 121 -28.82 -23.62 -14.57
N LYS A 122 -28.32 -23.28 -15.76
CA LYS A 122 -28.09 -21.90 -16.24
C LYS A 122 -29.40 -21.14 -16.47
N ASN A 123 -30.49 -21.82 -16.81
CA ASN A 123 -31.78 -21.18 -17.13
C ASN A 123 -32.71 -21.01 -15.92
N SER A 124 -32.48 -21.78 -14.85
CA SER A 124 -33.22 -21.65 -13.58
C SER A 124 -33.17 -20.22 -13.01
N THR A 125 -34.33 -19.73 -12.55
CA THR A 125 -34.46 -18.44 -11.83
C THR A 125 -34.60 -18.63 -10.32
N HIS A 126 -34.55 -19.87 -9.81
CA HIS A 126 -34.75 -20.15 -8.40
C HIS A 126 -33.62 -19.54 -7.53
N PRO A 127 -33.92 -18.78 -6.46
CA PRO A 127 -32.90 -18.01 -5.72
C PRO A 127 -31.70 -18.82 -5.23
N VAL A 128 -31.91 -20.07 -4.80
CA VAL A 128 -30.83 -20.97 -4.36
C VAL A 128 -29.90 -21.34 -5.52
N VAL A 129 -30.43 -21.59 -6.72
CA VAL A 129 -29.64 -21.95 -7.91
C VAL A 129 -28.95 -20.71 -8.50
N VAL A 130 -29.54 -19.52 -8.33
CA VAL A 130 -28.83 -18.25 -8.58
C VAL A 130 -27.64 -18.08 -7.61
N ALA A 131 -27.84 -18.34 -6.32
CA ALA A 131 -26.78 -18.24 -5.31
C ALA A 131 -25.61 -19.22 -5.58
N LYS A 132 -25.89 -20.51 -5.83
CA LYS A 132 -24.84 -21.50 -6.17
C LYS A 132 -24.02 -21.08 -7.39
N ARG A 133 -24.67 -20.59 -8.46
CA ARG A 133 -23.97 -20.07 -9.66
C ARG A 133 -23.14 -18.82 -9.37
N ASN A 134 -23.65 -17.87 -8.59
CA ASN A 134 -22.88 -16.67 -8.21
C ASN A 134 -21.62 -17.05 -7.40
N GLN A 135 -21.73 -18.03 -6.50
CA GLN A 135 -20.61 -18.55 -5.71
C GLN A 135 -19.57 -19.27 -6.59
N HIS A 136 -20.01 -20.12 -7.53
CA HIS A 136 -19.13 -20.78 -8.50
C HIS A 136 -18.45 -19.78 -9.45
N GLN A 137 -19.17 -18.75 -9.90
CA GLN A 137 -18.61 -17.68 -10.73
C GLN A 137 -17.57 -16.86 -9.95
N ALA A 138 -17.82 -16.50 -8.69
CA ALA A 138 -16.85 -15.78 -7.86
C ALA A 138 -15.58 -16.60 -7.54
N LEU A 139 -15.67 -17.92 -7.44
CA LEU A 139 -14.48 -18.80 -7.38
C LEU A 139 -13.67 -18.71 -8.68
N ARG A 140 -14.36 -18.75 -9.82
CA ARG A 140 -13.75 -18.68 -11.16
C ARG A 140 -13.10 -17.33 -11.45
N ASP A 141 -13.74 -16.24 -11.05
CA ASP A 141 -13.22 -14.88 -11.21
C ASP A 141 -11.98 -14.68 -10.32
N SER A 142 -12.01 -15.13 -9.06
CA SER A 142 -10.84 -15.08 -8.17
C SER A 142 -9.65 -15.88 -8.74
N TRP A 143 -9.89 -17.01 -9.41
CA TRP A 143 -8.84 -17.77 -10.10
C TRP A 143 -8.23 -16.99 -11.29
N PHE A 144 -9.06 -16.37 -12.14
CA PHE A 144 -8.57 -15.58 -13.28
C PHE A 144 -7.90 -14.26 -12.88
N GLU A 145 -8.29 -13.66 -11.75
CA GLU A 145 -7.69 -12.41 -11.24
C GLU A 145 -6.43 -12.64 -10.41
N ARG A 146 -6.40 -13.69 -9.59
CA ARG A 146 -5.43 -13.88 -8.49
C ARG A 146 -4.77 -15.27 -8.44
N GLY A 147 -5.02 -16.12 -9.44
CA GLY A 147 -4.42 -17.46 -9.57
C GLY A 147 -4.83 -18.43 -8.45
N ALA A 148 -4.00 -19.45 -8.23
CA ALA A 148 -4.22 -20.51 -7.25
C ALA A 148 -4.47 -19.97 -5.83
N ASN A 149 -3.64 -19.03 -5.36
CA ASN A 149 -3.76 -18.43 -4.02
C ASN A 149 -5.14 -17.80 -3.79
N GLY A 150 -5.59 -16.95 -4.72
CA GLY A 150 -6.90 -16.30 -4.59
C GLY A 150 -8.08 -17.27 -4.76
N LEU A 151 -7.91 -18.38 -5.48
CA LEU A 151 -8.89 -19.46 -5.51
C LEU A 151 -8.96 -20.19 -4.15
N GLN A 152 -7.82 -20.53 -3.54
CA GLN A 152 -7.75 -21.16 -2.21
C GLN A 152 -8.37 -20.26 -1.12
N ASP A 153 -7.98 -18.98 -1.08
CA ASP A 153 -8.54 -17.99 -0.13
C ASP A 153 -10.07 -17.85 -0.33
N ARG A 154 -10.55 -17.92 -1.58
CA ARG A 154 -11.99 -17.88 -1.91
C ARG A 154 -12.74 -19.17 -1.53
N ILE A 155 -12.10 -20.35 -1.62
CA ILE A 155 -12.66 -21.62 -1.15
C ILE A 155 -12.85 -21.58 0.38
N LYS A 156 -11.83 -21.12 1.13
CA LYS A 156 -11.92 -20.97 2.61
C LYS A 156 -13.10 -20.11 3.01
N TYR A 157 -13.22 -18.93 2.41
CA TYR A 157 -14.36 -18.04 2.65
C TYR A 157 -15.70 -18.70 2.30
N ALA A 158 -15.78 -19.38 1.16
CA ALA A 158 -17.00 -20.05 0.73
C ALA A 158 -17.42 -21.18 1.71
N PHE A 159 -16.46 -21.90 2.30
CA PHE A 159 -16.71 -22.90 3.34
C PHE A 159 -17.15 -22.26 4.65
N TYR A 160 -16.41 -21.27 5.17
CA TYR A 160 -16.82 -20.51 6.36
C TYR A 160 -18.23 -19.92 6.19
N ASN A 161 -18.55 -19.39 5.01
CA ASN A 161 -19.88 -18.87 4.70
C ASN A 161 -20.96 -19.95 4.68
N HIS A 162 -20.66 -21.15 4.18
CA HIS A 162 -21.57 -22.30 4.19
C HIS A 162 -21.88 -22.75 5.62
N VAL A 163 -20.85 -22.94 6.46
CA VAL A 163 -21.00 -23.34 7.87
C VAL A 163 -21.75 -22.28 8.68
N ILE A 164 -21.28 -21.03 8.64
CA ILE A 164 -21.72 -20.00 9.58
C ILE A 164 -23.09 -19.41 9.17
N SER A 165 -23.44 -19.39 7.88
CA SER A 165 -24.69 -18.76 7.44
C SER A 165 -25.97 -19.45 7.93
N ALA A 166 -25.89 -20.73 8.34
CA ALA A 166 -27.00 -21.43 8.97
C ALA A 166 -27.44 -20.81 10.31
N HIS A 167 -26.55 -20.06 10.98
CA HIS A 167 -26.82 -19.45 12.29
C HIS A 167 -27.48 -18.06 12.23
N PHE A 168 -27.55 -17.41 11.06
CA PHE A 168 -28.13 -16.06 10.96
C PHE A 168 -29.62 -16.09 10.66
N THR A 169 -30.42 -15.41 11.47
CA THR A 169 -31.81 -15.17 11.12
C THR A 169 -31.91 -14.19 9.93
N PRO A 170 -33.05 -14.13 9.23
CA PRO A 170 -33.32 -13.07 8.27
C PRO A 170 -33.26 -11.65 8.85
N SER A 171 -33.28 -11.49 10.19
CA SER A 171 -33.08 -10.19 10.83
C SER A 171 -31.61 -9.84 11.00
N ASP A 172 -30.76 -10.81 11.35
CA ASP A 172 -29.32 -10.58 11.48
C ASP A 172 -28.68 -10.22 10.13
N ILE A 173 -29.14 -10.87 9.05
CA ILE A 173 -28.73 -10.53 7.68
C ILE A 173 -29.16 -9.09 7.30
N ARG A 174 -30.31 -8.60 7.79
CA ARG A 174 -30.71 -7.18 7.61
C ARG A 174 -29.84 -6.24 8.45
N ASN A 175 -29.57 -6.59 9.71
CA ASN A 175 -28.75 -5.78 10.62
C ASN A 175 -27.31 -5.67 10.12
N GLN A 176 -26.70 -6.78 9.68
CA GLN A 176 -25.39 -6.82 9.02
C GLN A 176 -25.35 -5.90 7.78
N LYS A 177 -26.37 -5.99 6.89
CA LYS A 177 -26.46 -5.13 5.70
C LYS A 177 -26.72 -3.65 5.98
N ALA A 178 -27.39 -3.33 7.08
CA ALA A 178 -27.63 -1.94 7.51
C ALA A 178 -26.39 -1.31 8.16
N LEU A 179 -25.57 -2.11 8.87
CA LEU A 179 -24.30 -1.65 9.42
C LEU A 179 -23.19 -1.58 8.35
N ALA A 180 -23.25 -2.43 7.33
CA ALA A 180 -22.40 -2.37 6.13
C ALA A 180 -22.87 -1.30 5.11
N ASP A 181 -23.73 -0.34 5.50
CA ASP A 181 -24.12 0.76 4.63
C ASP A 181 -23.08 1.90 4.67
N LEU A 182 -22.11 1.82 3.76
CA LEU A 182 -21.00 2.77 3.62
C LEU A 182 -21.27 3.81 2.51
N ARG A 183 -22.54 4.07 2.17
CA ARG A 183 -22.94 4.99 1.08
C ARG A 183 -22.65 6.47 1.36
N TYR A 184 -22.45 6.87 2.62
CA TYR A 184 -22.32 8.27 3.05
C TYR A 184 -21.01 8.60 3.81
N PRO A 185 -19.79 8.37 3.25
CA PRO A 185 -18.53 8.67 3.94
C PRO A 185 -18.31 10.15 4.29
N THR A 186 -19.02 11.05 3.60
CA THR A 186 -19.04 12.49 3.85
C THR A 186 -19.63 12.86 5.23
N GLU A 187 -20.53 12.03 5.76
CA GLU A 187 -21.21 12.20 7.04
C GLU A 187 -20.41 11.65 8.23
N TRP A 188 -19.38 10.83 8.00
CA TRP A 188 -18.55 10.22 9.06
C TRP A 188 -17.74 11.24 9.89
N TYR A 189 -17.64 12.48 9.42
CA TYR A 189 -16.83 13.54 10.02
C TYR A 189 -17.68 14.76 10.41
N PRO A 190 -18.68 14.62 11.30
CA PRO A 190 -19.65 15.70 11.60
C PRO A 190 -18.97 16.93 12.20
N ALA A 191 -17.95 16.74 13.06
CA ALA A 191 -17.15 17.84 13.62
C ALA A 191 -16.39 18.64 12.55
N THR A 192 -16.13 18.06 11.38
CA THR A 192 -15.48 18.70 10.23
C THR A 192 -16.51 19.38 9.31
N ARG A 193 -17.77 18.92 9.31
CA ARG A 193 -18.89 19.57 8.60
C ARG A 193 -19.41 20.84 9.31
N THR A 194 -19.04 21.08 10.57
CA THR A 194 -19.40 22.32 11.31
C THR A 194 -18.51 23.53 11.01
N MET A 195 -17.45 23.37 10.22
CA MET A 195 -16.53 24.45 9.85
C MET A 195 -16.56 24.77 8.35
N HIS A 196 -16.44 26.05 8.01
CA HIS A 196 -16.32 26.49 6.62
C HIS A 196 -14.88 26.30 6.12
N ARG A 197 -14.66 25.24 5.33
CA ARG A 197 -13.36 24.91 4.73
C ARG A 197 -13.25 25.43 3.29
N THR A 198 -12.08 25.93 2.90
CA THR A 198 -11.73 26.17 1.49
C THR A 198 -10.71 25.13 1.03
N ILE A 199 -11.00 24.47 -0.08
CA ILE A 199 -10.15 23.45 -0.69
C ILE A 199 -9.35 24.10 -1.82
N HIS A 200 -8.02 24.05 -1.74
CA HIS A 200 -7.09 24.56 -2.74
C HIS A 200 -6.43 23.39 -3.46
N LEU A 201 -6.88 23.08 -4.67
CA LEU A 201 -6.39 21.95 -5.47
C LEU A 201 -5.27 22.40 -6.42
N HIS A 202 -4.03 22.14 -6.04
CA HIS A 202 -2.82 22.42 -6.80
C HIS A 202 -2.49 21.25 -7.74
N VAL A 203 -2.79 21.41 -9.03
CA VAL A 203 -2.67 20.34 -10.03
C VAL A 203 -1.67 20.66 -11.12
N GLY A 204 -0.88 19.64 -11.48
CA GLY A 204 0.11 19.72 -12.55
C GLY A 204 0.97 18.46 -12.63
N PRO A 205 1.84 18.34 -13.64
CA PRO A 205 2.76 17.21 -13.76
C PRO A 205 3.76 17.17 -12.59
N THR A 206 4.61 16.15 -12.54
CA THR A 206 5.77 16.17 -11.64
C THR A 206 6.81 17.18 -12.16
N ASN A 207 7.52 17.85 -11.23
CA ASN A 207 8.40 19.00 -11.49
C ASN A 207 7.69 20.27 -11.98
N SER A 208 6.64 20.71 -11.26
CA SER A 208 5.76 21.85 -11.59
C SER A 208 5.64 22.92 -10.50
N GLY A 209 6.34 22.77 -9.36
CA GLY A 209 6.26 23.70 -8.23
C GLY A 209 5.00 23.58 -7.34
N LYS A 210 3.96 22.84 -7.74
CA LYS A 210 2.67 22.72 -7.00
C LYS A 210 2.80 22.56 -5.47
N THR A 211 3.60 21.59 -5.02
CA THR A 211 3.78 21.28 -3.59
C THR A 211 4.61 22.36 -2.86
N TYR A 212 5.48 23.10 -3.56
CA TYR A 212 6.23 24.21 -2.97
C TYR A 212 5.30 25.34 -2.50
N HIS A 213 4.30 25.71 -3.29
CA HIS A 213 3.34 26.76 -2.93
C HIS A 213 2.43 26.36 -1.76
N ALA A 214 1.97 25.11 -1.72
CA ALA A 214 1.21 24.59 -0.59
C ALA A 214 2.04 24.56 0.70
N LEU A 215 3.30 24.12 0.62
CA LEU A 215 4.23 24.16 1.76
C LEU A 215 4.59 25.59 2.18
N GLN A 216 4.67 26.55 1.25
CA GLN A 216 4.87 27.96 1.57
C GLN A 216 3.68 28.54 2.35
N ARG A 217 2.44 28.19 1.99
CA ARG A 217 1.23 28.60 2.72
C ARG A 217 1.13 27.97 4.11
N LEU A 218 1.59 26.72 4.28
CA LEU A 218 1.73 26.04 5.57
C LEU A 218 2.83 26.67 6.44
N GLU A 219 3.98 27.02 5.84
CA GLU A 219 5.10 27.71 6.49
C GLU A 219 4.68 29.11 7.01
N GLN A 220 3.74 29.75 6.33
CA GLN A 220 3.10 31.02 6.73
C GLN A 220 1.95 30.87 7.74
N ALA A 221 1.52 29.65 8.08
CA ALA A 221 0.47 29.43 9.07
C ALA A 221 1.04 29.44 10.50
N ASP A 222 0.19 29.76 11.47
CA ASP A 222 0.49 29.52 12.88
C ASP A 222 0.33 28.02 13.15
N THR A 223 -0.89 27.49 13.02
CA THR A 223 -1.18 26.06 13.20
C THR A 223 -1.35 25.31 11.88
N GLY A 224 -0.86 24.08 11.79
CA GLY A 224 -1.00 23.34 10.54
C GLY A 224 -0.58 21.87 10.53
N VAL A 225 -0.79 21.22 9.39
CA VAL A 225 -0.43 19.81 9.18
C VAL A 225 0.00 19.53 7.73
N TYR A 226 1.07 18.76 7.56
CA TYR A 226 1.44 18.14 6.28
C TYR A 226 1.18 16.62 6.34
N ALA A 227 0.54 16.07 5.32
CA ALA A 227 0.26 14.65 5.15
C ALA A 227 0.82 14.13 3.81
N GLY A 228 1.91 13.37 3.89
CA GLY A 228 2.60 12.79 2.73
C GLY A 228 2.26 11.31 2.46
N PRO A 229 2.46 10.82 1.21
CA PRO A 229 2.29 9.41 0.85
C PRO A 229 3.33 8.47 1.47
N LEU A 230 4.46 9.02 1.91
CA LEU A 230 5.68 8.29 2.26
C LEU A 230 6.38 8.94 3.43
N ARG A 231 6.99 8.09 4.27
CA ARG A 231 7.83 8.48 5.42
C ARG A 231 8.86 9.53 5.03
N LEU A 232 9.63 9.26 3.97
CA LEU A 232 10.64 10.18 3.42
C LEU A 232 10.18 11.64 3.29
N LEU A 233 8.96 11.88 2.80
CA LEU A 233 8.43 13.25 2.66
C LEU A 233 7.99 13.85 3.99
N ALA A 234 7.49 13.04 4.92
CA ALA A 234 7.19 13.51 6.27
C ALA A 234 8.48 13.96 6.99
N HIS A 235 9.58 13.22 6.84
CA HIS A 235 10.91 13.64 7.31
C HIS A 235 11.44 14.87 6.56
N GLU A 236 11.34 14.93 5.23
CA GLU A 236 11.80 16.08 4.42
C GLU A 236 11.10 17.39 4.86
N VAL A 237 9.78 17.36 5.05
CA VAL A 237 9.00 18.53 5.51
C VAL A 237 9.26 18.84 6.98
N TYR A 238 9.41 17.84 7.86
CA TYR A 238 9.79 18.03 9.27
C TYR A 238 11.13 18.76 9.39
N THR A 239 12.17 18.26 8.73
CA THR A 239 13.52 18.86 8.77
C THR A 239 13.50 20.26 8.17
N ARG A 240 12.81 20.46 7.04
CA ARG A 240 12.68 21.78 6.41
C ARG A 240 12.01 22.82 7.31
N LEU A 241 10.98 22.44 8.09
CA LEU A 241 10.23 23.38 8.92
C LEU A 241 10.98 23.72 10.21
N ASN A 242 11.53 22.73 10.92
CA ASN A 242 12.33 22.99 12.12
C ASN A 242 13.59 23.80 11.80
N ALA A 243 14.25 23.54 10.66
CA ALA A 243 15.37 24.35 10.16
C ALA A 243 15.01 25.80 9.76
N LYS A 244 13.72 26.17 9.81
CA LYS A 244 13.21 27.53 9.65
C LYS A 244 12.65 28.11 10.96
N GLY A 245 12.93 27.47 12.11
CA GLY A 245 12.41 27.88 13.42
C GLY A 245 10.92 27.60 13.62
N LYS A 246 10.28 26.81 12.74
CA LYS A 246 8.87 26.41 12.89
C LYS A 246 8.78 25.09 13.64
N GLN A 247 8.38 25.18 14.91
CA GLN A 247 8.05 24.09 15.84
C GLN A 247 7.14 23.04 15.19
N CYS A 248 7.74 21.96 14.67
CA CYS A 248 7.07 20.96 13.86
C CYS A 248 7.34 19.55 14.38
N MET A 249 6.29 18.84 14.80
CA MET A 249 6.36 17.43 15.21
C MET A 249 6.40 16.48 13.99
N LEU A 250 7.09 15.34 14.10
CA LEU A 250 7.03 14.22 13.15
C LEU A 250 6.12 13.10 13.68
N ILE A 251 5.21 12.59 12.84
CA ILE A 251 4.39 11.41 13.15
C ILE A 251 4.33 10.45 11.94
N THR A 252 5.01 9.30 12.02
CA THR A 252 4.86 8.20 11.05
C THR A 252 4.11 7.02 11.68
N GLY A 253 4.03 5.89 10.98
CA GLY A 253 3.45 4.67 11.54
C GLY A 253 4.28 4.10 12.68
N GLU A 254 5.61 4.21 12.60
CA GLU A 254 6.59 3.53 13.46
C GLU A 254 7.55 4.49 14.18
N GLU A 255 7.35 5.80 14.06
CA GLU A 255 8.12 6.83 14.74
C GLU A 255 7.28 8.05 15.11
N LYS A 256 7.62 8.70 16.23
CA LYS A 256 7.16 10.04 16.59
C LYS A 256 8.34 10.83 17.17
N ARG A 257 8.56 12.06 16.71
CA ARG A 257 9.57 13.00 17.25
C ARG A 257 8.93 14.33 17.56
N ALA A 258 9.08 14.81 18.79
CA ALA A 258 8.81 16.21 19.14
C ALA A 258 9.98 17.09 18.68
N PRO A 259 9.76 18.40 18.44
CA PRO A 259 10.84 19.35 18.15
C PRO A 259 11.75 19.59 19.37
N ASP A 260 11.19 19.76 20.57
CA ASP A 260 11.89 19.82 21.86
C ASP A 260 11.36 18.70 22.78
N GLU A 261 12.20 18.14 23.66
CA GLU A 261 11.80 16.99 24.51
C GLU A 261 10.66 17.32 25.49
N ASP A 262 10.62 18.55 26.03
CA ASP A 262 9.55 19.02 26.93
C ASP A 262 8.30 19.52 26.17
N SER A 263 8.36 19.72 24.85
CA SER A 263 7.29 20.37 24.08
C SER A 263 6.31 19.38 23.45
N LEU A 264 5.27 19.02 24.22
CA LEU A 264 4.12 18.27 23.71
C LEU A 264 3.20 19.08 22.78
N ALA A 265 3.42 20.38 22.61
CA ALA A 265 2.51 21.33 21.97
C ALA A 265 3.12 21.97 20.70
N ALA A 266 3.48 21.14 19.72
CA ALA A 266 3.89 21.64 18.40
C ALA A 266 2.67 22.18 17.60
N ASP A 267 2.78 23.41 17.11
CA ASP A 267 1.73 24.03 16.29
C ASP A 267 1.57 23.35 14.94
N ILE A 268 2.69 22.96 14.32
CA ILE A 268 2.72 22.24 13.04
C ILE A 268 3.04 20.75 13.25
N THR A 269 2.47 19.90 12.39
CA THR A 269 2.74 18.45 12.39
C THR A 269 3.01 17.94 10.98
N SER A 270 4.14 17.29 10.75
CA SER A 270 4.46 16.58 9.53
C SER A 270 4.22 15.08 9.72
N CYS A 271 3.42 14.47 8.85
CA CYS A 271 3.01 13.07 9.02
C CYS A 271 2.88 12.28 7.71
N THR A 272 2.87 10.96 7.82
CA THR A 272 2.28 10.08 6.80
C THR A 272 0.76 10.21 6.84
N VAL A 273 0.09 10.24 5.69
CA VAL A 273 -1.36 10.50 5.59
C VAL A 273 -2.26 9.59 6.45
N GLU A 274 -1.88 8.33 6.67
CA GLU A 274 -2.56 7.41 7.59
C GLU A 274 -2.62 7.89 9.05
N MET A 275 -1.69 8.77 9.45
CA MET A 275 -1.51 9.26 10.82
C MET A 275 -2.00 10.70 11.01
N MET A 276 -2.73 11.25 10.03
CA MET A 276 -3.20 12.63 10.06
C MET A 276 -4.17 12.89 11.23
N PRO A 277 -3.91 13.87 12.12
CA PRO A 277 -4.82 14.19 13.22
C PRO A 277 -6.13 14.79 12.69
N LEU A 278 -7.26 14.15 13.00
CA LEU A 278 -8.60 14.60 12.61
C LEU A 278 -9.36 15.34 13.73
N ASN A 279 -8.80 15.36 14.94
CA ASN A 279 -9.40 15.96 16.13
C ASN A 279 -8.79 17.31 16.52
N LYS A 280 -7.59 17.65 16.00
CA LYS A 280 -6.94 18.97 16.16
C LYS A 280 -7.52 19.95 15.13
N ASP A 281 -8.00 21.11 15.58
CA ASP A 281 -8.29 22.24 14.69
C ASP A 281 -6.99 22.93 14.27
N VAL A 282 -6.87 23.27 12.98
CA VAL A 282 -5.70 23.98 12.43
C VAL A 282 -6.10 25.01 11.36
N ASP A 283 -5.19 25.92 11.02
CA ASP A 283 -5.39 26.87 9.93
C ASP A 283 -5.20 26.21 8.57
N VAL A 284 -4.07 25.51 8.37
CA VAL A 284 -3.68 24.95 7.06
C VAL A 284 -3.40 23.45 7.14
N ALA A 285 -4.06 22.67 6.29
CA ALA A 285 -3.69 21.29 6.00
C ALA A 285 -3.12 21.17 4.58
N VAL A 286 -2.02 20.44 4.40
CA VAL A 286 -1.45 20.07 3.09
C VAL A 286 -1.52 18.55 2.94
N ILE A 287 -2.13 18.06 1.87
CA ILE A 287 -2.25 16.64 1.53
C ILE A 287 -1.58 16.42 0.17
N ASP A 288 -0.50 15.65 0.14
CA ASP A 288 0.34 15.48 -1.06
C ASP A 288 0.02 14.20 -1.86
N GLU A 289 0.40 14.21 -3.13
CA GLU A 289 0.09 13.20 -4.16
C GLU A 289 -1.38 12.72 -4.14
N ILE A 290 -2.35 13.65 -4.09
CA ILE A 290 -3.80 13.39 -3.91
C ILE A 290 -4.42 12.41 -4.93
N GLN A 291 -3.79 12.14 -6.07
CA GLN A 291 -4.16 11.04 -6.97
C GLN A 291 -4.18 9.66 -6.29
N MET A 292 -3.47 9.49 -5.17
CA MET A 292 -3.52 8.30 -4.32
C MET A 292 -4.89 8.05 -3.69
N ILE A 293 -5.82 9.02 -3.68
CA ILE A 293 -7.23 8.80 -3.31
C ILE A 293 -7.90 7.73 -4.17
N GLY A 294 -7.45 7.53 -5.42
CA GLY A 294 -7.91 6.48 -6.32
C GLY A 294 -7.24 5.11 -6.12
N ASN A 295 -6.38 4.95 -5.11
CA ASN A 295 -5.62 3.72 -4.89
C ASN A 295 -6.45 2.62 -4.20
N ALA A 296 -6.47 1.43 -4.80
CA ALA A 296 -7.27 0.30 -4.35
C ALA A 296 -6.91 -0.28 -2.97
N GLU A 297 -5.75 0.06 -2.37
CA GLU A 297 -5.30 -0.47 -1.07
C GLU A 297 -5.22 0.64 -0.01
N ARG A 298 -4.61 1.80 -0.34
CA ARG A 298 -4.37 2.92 0.59
C ARG A 298 -5.26 4.14 0.39
N GLY A 299 -6.14 4.16 -0.63
CA GLY A 299 -6.93 5.34 -0.98
C GLY A 299 -7.81 5.89 0.15
N TRP A 300 -8.23 5.01 1.07
CA TRP A 300 -8.97 5.36 2.28
C TRP A 300 -8.30 6.44 3.12
N ALA A 301 -6.96 6.46 3.22
CA ALA A 301 -6.23 7.42 4.03
C ALA A 301 -6.36 8.85 3.47
N TRP A 302 -6.30 9.00 2.14
CA TRP A 302 -6.54 10.28 1.47
C TRP A 302 -7.99 10.73 1.57
N THR A 303 -8.96 9.80 1.45
CA THR A 303 -10.38 10.14 1.60
C THR A 303 -10.70 10.58 3.03
N GLN A 304 -10.15 9.89 4.03
CA GLN A 304 -10.21 10.26 5.44
C GLN A 304 -9.57 11.63 5.70
N ALA A 305 -8.38 11.87 5.14
CA ALA A 305 -7.69 13.15 5.24
C ALA A 305 -8.53 14.30 4.65
N VAL A 306 -8.98 14.16 3.38
CA VAL A 306 -9.79 15.17 2.69
C VAL A 306 -11.10 15.44 3.40
N LEU A 307 -11.88 14.40 3.74
CA LEU A 307 -13.22 14.58 4.32
C LEU A 307 -13.19 14.92 5.82
N GLY A 308 -12.13 14.51 6.53
CA GLY A 308 -12.04 14.55 7.99
C GLY A 308 -11.15 15.64 8.60
N VAL A 309 -10.11 16.15 7.91
CA VAL A 309 -9.19 17.12 8.54
C VAL A 309 -9.89 18.44 8.91
N LYS A 310 -9.77 18.84 10.17
CA LYS A 310 -10.37 20.07 10.72
C LYS A 310 -9.49 21.29 10.44
N ALA A 311 -9.36 21.65 9.16
CA ALA A 311 -8.55 22.78 8.70
C ALA A 311 -9.38 23.84 7.96
N ARG A 312 -9.05 25.12 8.16
CA ARG A 312 -9.70 26.26 7.46
C ARG A 312 -9.37 26.26 5.96
N GLU A 313 -8.11 26.04 5.62
CA GLU A 313 -7.60 25.86 4.25
C GLU A 313 -7.03 24.44 4.09
N VAL A 314 -7.45 23.72 3.04
CA VAL A 314 -6.98 22.37 2.71
C VAL A 314 -6.33 22.37 1.33
N HIS A 315 -5.01 22.29 1.29
CA HIS A 315 -4.21 22.29 0.07
C HIS A 315 -3.95 20.87 -0.41
N LEU A 316 -4.52 20.51 -1.56
CA LEU A 316 -4.39 19.20 -2.18
C LEU A 316 -3.38 19.29 -3.33
N CYS A 317 -2.28 18.57 -3.28
CA CYS A 317 -1.25 18.59 -4.33
C CYS A 317 -1.29 17.31 -5.16
N GLY A 318 -1.38 17.39 -6.50
CA GLY A 318 -1.39 16.17 -7.33
C GLY A 318 -1.57 16.38 -8.84
N GLU A 319 -2.17 15.39 -9.49
CA GLU A 319 -2.36 15.31 -10.94
C GLU A 319 -3.72 15.85 -11.39
N THR A 320 -3.79 16.50 -12.57
CA THR A 320 -5.03 17.11 -13.11
C THR A 320 -6.20 16.14 -13.23
N ARG A 321 -5.94 14.84 -13.43
CA ARG A 321 -6.97 13.77 -13.44
C ARG A 321 -7.76 13.60 -12.13
N THR A 322 -7.36 14.27 -11.05
CA THR A 322 -8.10 14.33 -9.77
C THR A 322 -9.22 15.37 -9.76
N VAL A 323 -9.14 16.40 -10.61
CA VAL A 323 -10.06 17.56 -10.59
C VAL A 323 -11.54 17.16 -10.64
N PRO A 324 -12.00 16.21 -11.48
CA PRO A 324 -13.42 15.85 -11.52
C PRO A 324 -13.93 15.25 -10.21
N LEU A 325 -13.20 14.29 -9.63
CA LEU A 325 -13.56 13.64 -8.37
C LEU A 325 -13.57 14.63 -7.19
N ILE A 326 -12.50 15.43 -7.05
CA ILE A 326 -12.43 16.43 -5.96
C ILE A 326 -13.54 17.47 -6.10
N ARG A 327 -13.85 17.94 -7.32
CA ARG A 327 -14.93 18.90 -7.57
C ARG A 327 -16.29 18.37 -7.14
N GLU A 328 -16.60 17.12 -7.42
CA GLU A 328 -17.87 16.50 -7.00
C GLU A 328 -17.91 16.19 -5.50
N LEU A 329 -16.79 15.76 -4.89
CA LEU A 329 -16.69 15.60 -3.44
C LEU A 329 -16.95 16.93 -2.72
N CYS A 330 -16.26 18.01 -3.11
CA CYS A 330 -16.47 19.37 -2.57
C CYS A 330 -17.93 19.83 -2.73
N ALA A 331 -18.51 19.63 -3.92
CA ALA A 331 -19.91 19.98 -4.17
C ALA A 331 -20.89 19.21 -3.28
N SER A 332 -20.65 17.91 -3.03
CA SER A 332 -21.50 17.07 -2.16
C SER A 332 -21.49 17.47 -0.68
N ILE A 333 -20.46 18.21 -0.22
CA ILE A 333 -20.30 18.66 1.17
C ILE A 333 -20.40 20.19 1.33
N GLY A 334 -20.70 20.92 0.25
CA GLY A 334 -20.87 22.38 0.26
C GLY A 334 -19.58 23.19 0.46
N GLU A 335 -18.41 22.60 0.21
CA GLU A 335 -17.11 23.25 0.45
C GLU A 335 -16.57 23.96 -0.81
N LYS A 336 -15.92 25.11 -0.60
CA LYS A 336 -15.42 25.97 -1.70
C LYS A 336 -14.16 25.36 -2.31
N LEU A 337 -14.22 24.96 -3.59
CA LEU A 337 -13.05 24.52 -4.35
C LEU A 337 -12.43 25.66 -5.18
N VAL A 338 -11.14 25.88 -5.00
CA VAL A 338 -10.27 26.71 -5.85
C VAL A 338 -9.26 25.78 -6.51
N VAL A 339 -9.14 25.82 -7.84
CA VAL A 339 -8.16 25.01 -8.59
C VAL A 339 -7.02 25.92 -9.05
N HIS A 340 -5.78 25.49 -8.79
CA HIS A 340 -4.55 26.15 -9.20
C HIS A 340 -3.80 25.23 -10.17
N GLU A 341 -3.61 25.66 -11.42
CA GLU A 341 -2.98 24.86 -12.47
C GLU A 341 -1.50 25.23 -12.67
N TYR A 342 -0.64 24.22 -12.77
CA TYR A 342 0.81 24.39 -12.86
C TYR A 342 1.41 23.72 -14.10
N GLU A 343 2.10 24.50 -14.93
CA GLU A 343 2.97 23.98 -16.01
C GLU A 343 4.26 23.33 -15.44
N ARG A 344 5.01 22.63 -16.28
CA ARG A 344 6.27 21.99 -15.89
C ARG A 344 7.43 22.98 -15.93
N LEU A 345 8.25 23.01 -14.86
CA LEU A 345 9.39 23.93 -14.72
C LEU A 345 10.52 23.68 -15.73
N SER A 346 10.61 22.45 -16.25
CA SER A 346 11.53 22.08 -17.33
C SER A 346 10.82 21.22 -18.38
N PRO A 347 11.17 21.34 -19.68
CA PRO A 347 10.60 20.49 -20.71
C PRO A 347 10.96 19.02 -20.51
N LEU A 348 10.12 18.12 -21.02
CA LEU A 348 10.28 16.67 -20.98
C LEU A 348 10.06 16.11 -22.39
N LYS A 349 11.05 15.42 -22.96
CA LYS A 349 10.99 14.86 -24.32
C LYS A 349 11.39 13.38 -24.32
N MET A 350 10.72 12.55 -25.13
CA MET A 350 11.30 11.28 -25.56
C MET A 350 12.58 11.55 -26.36
N ALA A 351 13.65 10.79 -26.11
CA ALA A 351 14.78 10.71 -27.01
C ALA A 351 14.35 10.01 -28.31
N ASP A 352 15.08 10.26 -29.40
CA ASP A 352 14.65 9.84 -30.74
C ASP A 352 14.91 8.35 -31.03
N LYS A 353 15.66 7.64 -30.17
CA LYS A 353 15.99 6.20 -30.22
C LYS A 353 16.22 5.61 -28.82
N SER A 354 16.12 4.28 -28.70
CA SER A 354 16.54 3.51 -27.51
C SER A 354 18.07 3.48 -27.33
N LEU A 355 18.54 2.89 -26.22
CA LEU A 355 19.96 2.56 -26.07
C LEU A 355 20.39 1.30 -26.83
N GLN A 356 19.46 0.49 -27.36
CA GLN A 356 19.73 -0.76 -28.08
C GLN A 356 20.63 -1.71 -27.25
N GLY A 357 20.30 -1.90 -25.97
CA GLY A 357 21.03 -2.71 -25.00
C GLY A 357 22.41 -2.18 -24.57
N ASN A 358 22.92 -1.12 -25.22
CA ASN A 358 24.32 -0.70 -25.10
C ASN A 358 24.54 0.30 -23.94
N LEU A 359 24.95 -0.24 -22.78
CA LEU A 359 25.27 0.55 -21.57
C LEU A 359 26.45 1.54 -21.76
N LYS A 360 27.29 1.40 -22.78
CA LYS A 360 28.34 2.40 -23.10
C LYS A 360 27.76 3.72 -23.65
N LYS A 361 26.45 3.79 -23.93
CA LYS A 361 25.73 5.01 -24.32
C LYS A 361 25.21 5.83 -23.11
N LEU A 362 25.53 5.42 -21.88
CA LEU A 362 25.16 6.11 -20.65
C LEU A 362 25.97 7.42 -20.44
N ARG A 363 25.42 8.35 -19.66
CA ARG A 363 25.94 9.71 -19.39
C ARG A 363 25.68 10.14 -17.94
N LYS A 364 26.54 10.99 -17.33
CA LYS A 364 26.39 11.46 -15.93
C LYS A 364 25.02 12.10 -15.68
N GLY A 365 24.22 11.50 -14.79
CA GLY A 365 22.83 11.87 -14.49
C GLY A 365 21.77 11.02 -15.19
N ASP A 366 22.15 9.92 -15.84
CA ASP A 366 21.21 8.88 -16.30
C ASP A 366 20.67 8.06 -15.12
N CYS A 367 19.38 7.72 -15.18
CA CYS A 367 18.73 6.77 -14.28
C CYS A 367 18.09 5.64 -15.09
N ILE A 368 18.44 4.38 -14.78
CA ILE A 368 17.77 3.20 -15.34
C ILE A 368 16.74 2.66 -14.35
N VAL A 369 15.52 2.44 -14.82
CA VAL A 369 14.39 1.97 -14.03
C VAL A 369 14.11 0.50 -14.33
N SER A 370 14.23 -0.37 -13.33
CA SER A 370 14.04 -1.82 -13.39
C SER A 370 13.04 -2.29 -12.33
N PHE A 371 12.07 -3.10 -12.74
CA PHE A 371 10.97 -3.56 -11.89
C PHE A 371 11.28 -4.87 -11.15
N SER A 372 12.56 -5.15 -10.92
CA SER A 372 13.06 -6.29 -10.16
C SER A 372 14.33 -5.90 -9.42
N VAL A 373 14.40 -6.22 -8.12
CA VAL A 373 15.58 -6.01 -7.27
C VAL A 373 16.79 -6.77 -7.83
N MET A 374 16.58 -8.01 -8.33
CA MET A 374 17.63 -8.77 -9.03
C MET A 374 18.09 -8.06 -10.31
N GLY A 375 17.18 -7.42 -11.04
CA GLY A 375 17.51 -6.59 -12.20
C GLY A 375 18.34 -5.37 -11.83
N ILE A 376 18.04 -4.72 -10.70
CA ILE A 376 18.75 -3.54 -10.20
C ILE A 376 20.21 -3.86 -9.88
N HIS A 377 20.51 -4.87 -9.06
CA HIS A 377 21.89 -5.25 -8.76
C HIS A 377 22.65 -5.76 -10.00
N ALA A 378 21.96 -6.50 -10.90
CA ALA A 378 22.58 -7.03 -12.11
C ALA A 378 22.84 -5.95 -13.19
N LEU A 379 22.09 -4.85 -13.19
CA LEU A 379 22.36 -3.65 -13.98
C LEU A 379 23.51 -2.84 -13.38
N ARG A 380 23.44 -2.54 -12.06
CA ARG A 380 24.47 -1.81 -11.31
C ARG A 380 25.86 -2.32 -11.65
N LYS A 381 26.11 -3.62 -11.44
CA LYS A 381 27.41 -4.23 -11.73
C LYS A 381 27.81 -4.17 -13.21
N GLN A 382 26.89 -4.36 -14.15
CA GLN A 382 27.23 -4.24 -15.58
C GLN A 382 27.63 -2.82 -15.97
N ILE A 383 27.03 -1.80 -15.36
CA ILE A 383 27.40 -0.40 -15.59
C ILE A 383 28.76 -0.13 -14.96
N GLU A 384 28.99 -0.53 -13.71
CA GLU A 384 30.29 -0.43 -13.02
C GLU A 384 31.41 -1.09 -13.86
N GLN A 385 31.18 -2.32 -14.33
CA GLN A 385 32.13 -3.07 -15.18
C GLN A 385 32.35 -2.47 -16.58
N SER A 386 31.35 -1.81 -17.18
CA SER A 386 31.44 -1.31 -18.56
C SER A 386 31.80 0.17 -18.68
N THR A 387 31.74 0.92 -17.57
CA THR A 387 32.02 2.36 -17.51
C THR A 387 33.13 2.75 -16.53
N GLY A 388 33.44 1.90 -15.54
CA GLY A 388 34.41 2.19 -14.47
C GLY A 388 33.91 3.16 -13.39
N ARG A 389 32.66 3.62 -13.45
CA ARG A 389 32.04 4.55 -12.47
C ARG A 389 31.12 3.82 -11.50
N LYS A 390 30.92 4.43 -10.33
CA LYS A 390 30.00 3.90 -9.30
C LYS A 390 28.56 4.18 -9.66
N VAL A 391 27.65 3.39 -9.09
CA VAL A 391 26.23 3.41 -9.44
C VAL A 391 25.40 3.33 -8.17
N ALA A 392 24.56 4.34 -7.93
CA ALA A 392 23.65 4.35 -6.78
C ALA A 392 22.47 3.40 -7.02
N THR A 393 21.92 2.82 -5.95
CA THR A 393 20.79 1.87 -6.04
C THR A 393 19.63 2.20 -5.10
N VAL A 394 18.42 2.27 -5.64
CA VAL A 394 17.19 2.67 -4.91
C VAL A 394 16.01 1.75 -5.24
N TYR A 395 15.51 1.00 -4.27
CA TYR A 395 14.35 0.11 -4.46
C TYR A 395 13.40 0.12 -3.25
N GLY A 396 12.20 -0.44 -3.42
CA GLY A 396 11.08 -0.26 -2.48
C GLY A 396 11.30 -0.79 -1.05
N SER A 397 11.95 -1.95 -0.89
CA SER A 397 12.25 -2.54 0.43
C SER A 397 13.46 -1.93 1.12
N LEU A 398 14.28 -1.16 0.42
CA LEU A 398 15.45 -0.49 1.02
C LEU A 398 14.98 0.53 2.09
N PRO A 399 15.66 0.62 3.26
CA PRO A 399 15.28 1.57 4.32
C PRO A 399 15.21 3.03 3.81
N PRO A 400 14.30 3.86 4.36
CA PRO A 400 14.22 5.28 4.01
C PRO A 400 15.57 6.00 4.09
N GLU A 401 16.31 5.76 5.16
CA GLU A 401 17.59 6.38 5.51
C GLU A 401 18.65 6.06 4.44
N THR A 402 18.85 4.78 4.14
CA THR A 402 19.74 4.31 3.07
C THR A 402 19.27 4.82 1.69
N ARG A 403 17.97 4.93 1.43
CA ARG A 403 17.45 5.55 0.18
C ARG A 403 17.79 7.04 0.07
N ALA A 404 17.67 7.80 1.15
CA ALA A 404 18.03 9.22 1.18
C ALA A 404 19.54 9.41 0.98
N GLN A 405 20.36 8.52 1.52
CA GLN A 405 21.82 8.50 1.33
C GLN A 405 22.23 8.12 -0.10
N GLN A 406 21.65 7.07 -0.67
CA GLN A 406 21.86 6.69 -2.08
C GLN A 406 21.40 7.80 -3.04
N ALA A 407 20.35 8.56 -2.67
CA ALA A 407 19.97 9.78 -3.37
C ALA A 407 21.02 10.89 -3.24
N ARG A 408 21.53 11.19 -2.03
CA ARG A 408 22.63 12.16 -1.83
C ARG A 408 23.85 11.81 -2.69
N LEU A 409 24.31 10.56 -2.66
CA LEU A 409 25.45 10.09 -3.46
C LEU A 409 25.27 10.37 -4.96
N PHE A 410 24.10 10.07 -5.54
CA PHE A 410 23.81 10.36 -6.96
C PHE A 410 23.61 11.85 -7.28
N ASN A 411 23.21 12.66 -6.29
CA ASN A 411 22.88 14.06 -6.48
C ASN A 411 24.09 15.00 -6.38
N ASP A 412 25.12 14.58 -5.64
CA ASP A 412 26.42 15.25 -5.53
C ASP A 412 27.20 15.16 -6.86
N PRO A 413 27.58 16.30 -7.49
CA PRO A 413 28.28 16.30 -8.76
C PRO A 413 29.76 15.88 -8.66
N ASP A 414 30.36 15.97 -7.47
CA ASP A 414 31.82 15.97 -7.28
C ASP A 414 32.39 14.59 -6.90
N ASN A 415 31.54 13.55 -6.92
CA ASN A 415 31.89 12.16 -6.65
C ASN A 415 31.73 11.21 -7.88
N ASP A 416 32.07 9.93 -7.69
CA ASP A 416 32.06 8.85 -8.70
C ASP A 416 30.69 8.27 -9.10
N TYR A 417 29.60 8.61 -8.41
CA TYR A 417 28.26 8.04 -8.61
C TYR A 417 27.51 8.69 -9.79
N ASP A 418 28.10 8.59 -10.98
CA ASP A 418 27.59 9.19 -12.22
C ASP A 418 26.19 8.67 -12.65
N PHE A 419 25.73 7.53 -12.10
CA PHE A 419 24.54 6.81 -12.53
C PHE A 419 23.66 6.33 -11.36
N LEU A 420 22.37 6.17 -11.64
CA LEU A 420 21.37 5.59 -10.72
C LEU A 420 20.68 4.38 -11.38
N VAL A 421 20.50 3.29 -10.64
CA VAL A 421 19.62 2.18 -11.02
C VAL A 421 18.55 2.00 -9.93
N ALA A 422 17.27 2.04 -10.32
CA ALA A 422 16.19 2.09 -9.34
C ALA A 422 14.92 1.34 -9.76
N SER A 423 13.97 1.17 -8.84
CA SER A 423 12.59 0.75 -9.16
C SER A 423 11.67 1.97 -9.33
N ASP A 424 10.40 1.71 -9.63
CA ASP A 424 9.29 2.68 -9.54
C ASP A 424 9.18 3.43 -8.19
N ALA A 425 9.89 2.98 -7.14
CA ALA A 425 10.05 3.70 -5.89
C ALA A 425 10.58 5.15 -6.04
N ILE A 426 11.25 5.51 -7.15
CA ILE A 426 11.64 6.90 -7.43
C ILE A 426 10.48 7.80 -7.90
N GLY A 427 9.34 7.21 -8.27
CA GLY A 427 8.16 7.93 -8.76
C GLY A 427 7.60 8.94 -7.76
N MET A 428 7.83 8.72 -6.46
CA MET A 428 7.46 9.58 -5.34
C MET A 428 8.54 9.59 -4.25
N GLY A 429 8.56 10.61 -3.39
CA GLY A 429 9.31 10.60 -2.13
C GLY A 429 10.85 10.67 -2.17
N LEU A 430 11.49 10.88 -3.32
CA LEU A 430 12.90 11.25 -3.39
C LEU A 430 13.13 12.43 -4.33
N ASN A 431 14.01 13.34 -3.91
CA ASN A 431 14.50 14.44 -4.72
C ASN A 431 15.80 14.01 -5.43
N LEU A 432 15.77 13.90 -6.76
CA LEU A 432 16.82 13.27 -7.55
C LEU A 432 17.19 14.10 -8.77
N SER A 433 18.48 14.33 -8.97
CA SER A 433 19.12 15.12 -10.03
C SER A 433 19.14 14.43 -11.40
N ILE A 434 18.09 13.67 -11.74
CA ILE A 434 18.04 12.88 -12.97
C ILE A 434 17.95 13.80 -14.19
N LYS A 435 18.81 13.57 -15.19
CA LYS A 435 18.76 14.23 -16.51
C LYS A 435 17.96 13.40 -17.52
N ARG A 436 18.15 12.08 -17.51
CA ARG A 436 17.50 11.14 -18.44
C ARG A 436 17.00 9.90 -17.71
N VAL A 437 15.74 9.54 -17.89
CA VAL A 437 15.14 8.28 -17.43
C VAL A 437 15.22 7.25 -18.57
N ILE A 438 15.61 6.03 -18.23
CA ILE A 438 15.76 4.89 -19.15
C ILE A 438 14.95 3.72 -18.57
N PHE A 439 13.88 3.29 -19.23
CA PHE A 439 13.15 2.09 -18.80
C PHE A 439 13.90 0.82 -19.22
N GLU A 440 14.15 -0.10 -18.28
CA GLU A 440 14.65 -1.46 -18.57
C GLU A 440 13.61 -2.33 -19.29
N SER A 441 12.33 -2.01 -19.07
CA SER A 441 11.18 -2.74 -19.58
C SER A 441 9.91 -1.87 -19.57
N SER A 442 8.97 -2.18 -20.45
CA SER A 442 7.60 -1.65 -20.47
C SER A 442 6.61 -2.41 -19.55
N SER A 443 7.05 -3.48 -18.88
CA SER A 443 6.20 -4.35 -18.03
C SER A 443 6.80 -4.60 -16.64
N LYS A 444 5.93 -4.88 -15.65
CA LYS A 444 6.31 -5.26 -14.28
C LYS A 444 5.46 -6.42 -13.74
N TYR A 445 6.01 -7.14 -12.77
CA TYR A 445 5.26 -8.12 -11.98
C TYR A 445 4.38 -7.39 -10.95
N ASP A 446 3.11 -7.77 -10.84
CA ASP A 446 2.14 -7.12 -9.93
C ASP A 446 1.86 -7.91 -8.62
N GLY A 447 2.53 -9.06 -8.44
CA GLY A 447 2.27 -10.01 -7.36
C GLY A 447 1.66 -11.32 -7.87
N PHE A 448 0.93 -11.27 -8.99
CA PHE A 448 0.24 -12.42 -9.59
C PHE A 448 0.69 -12.71 -11.02
N ARG A 449 1.00 -11.67 -11.81
CA ARG A 449 1.40 -11.78 -13.22
C ARG A 449 2.33 -10.66 -13.66
N GLN A 450 2.96 -10.83 -14.82
CA GLN A 450 3.51 -9.70 -15.57
C GLN A 450 2.36 -8.89 -16.17
N ARG A 451 2.47 -7.56 -16.11
CA ARG A 451 1.57 -6.63 -16.81
C ARG A 451 2.34 -5.44 -17.35
N THR A 452 1.89 -4.90 -18.47
CA THR A 452 2.37 -3.61 -18.99
C THR A 452 2.15 -2.50 -17.96
N LEU A 453 3.10 -1.55 -17.92
CA LEU A 453 2.97 -0.34 -17.10
C LEU A 453 1.81 0.51 -17.61
N VAL A 454 1.03 1.08 -16.69
CA VAL A 454 -0.06 1.99 -17.02
C VAL A 454 0.47 3.42 -17.25
N VAL A 455 -0.23 4.20 -18.07
CA VAL A 455 0.17 5.58 -18.44
C VAL A 455 0.50 6.47 -17.21
N PRO A 456 -0.25 6.44 -16.09
CA PRO A 456 0.12 7.18 -14.88
C PRO A 456 1.50 6.78 -14.32
N ASP A 457 1.77 5.49 -14.11
CA ASP A 457 3.05 4.98 -13.60
C ASP A 457 4.21 5.46 -14.50
N ILE A 458 4.05 5.33 -15.82
CA ILE A 458 5.05 5.76 -16.81
C ILE A 458 5.32 7.26 -16.69
N LYS A 459 4.27 8.10 -16.65
CA LYS A 459 4.41 9.56 -16.55
C LYS A 459 4.97 10.01 -15.19
N GLN A 460 4.61 9.35 -14.09
CA GLN A 460 5.12 9.65 -12.76
C GLN A 460 6.63 9.37 -12.65
N ILE A 461 7.09 8.24 -13.21
CA ILE A 461 8.51 7.85 -13.28
C ILE A 461 9.26 8.77 -14.25
N ALA A 462 8.80 8.90 -15.50
CA ALA A 462 9.44 9.69 -16.55
C ALA A 462 9.62 11.17 -16.15
N GLY A 463 8.62 11.75 -15.48
CA GLY A 463 8.65 13.13 -14.99
C GLY A 463 9.63 13.40 -13.84
N ARG A 464 10.43 12.41 -13.42
CA ARG A 464 11.60 12.63 -12.55
C ARG A 464 12.82 13.20 -13.32
N ALA A 465 12.89 13.05 -14.64
CA ALA A 465 13.95 13.63 -15.48
C ALA A 465 13.89 15.18 -15.55
N GLY A 466 15.04 15.85 -15.69
CA GLY A 466 15.13 17.32 -15.82
C GLY A 466 14.98 18.08 -14.50
N ARG A 467 15.31 17.46 -13.36
CA ARG A 467 15.26 18.05 -11.99
C ARG A 467 16.61 18.60 -11.49
N TYR A 468 17.65 18.55 -12.33
CA TYR A 468 19.07 18.69 -11.96
C TYR A 468 19.38 19.85 -11.00
N LYS A 469 19.00 21.09 -11.34
CA LYS A 469 19.34 22.28 -10.53
C LYS A 469 18.55 22.37 -9.22
N SER A 470 17.24 22.07 -9.24
CA SER A 470 16.37 22.17 -8.07
C SER A 470 16.65 21.08 -7.03
N ALA A 471 17.06 19.89 -7.46
CA ALA A 471 17.43 18.80 -6.56
C ALA A 471 18.70 19.13 -5.77
N TYR A 472 19.77 19.55 -6.46
CA TYR A 472 21.04 19.95 -5.84
C TYR A 472 20.87 21.10 -4.82
N GLN A 473 20.13 22.16 -5.17
CA GLN A 473 19.89 23.30 -4.27
C GLN A 473 19.14 22.91 -2.98
N ALA A 474 18.09 22.09 -3.11
CA ALA A 474 17.30 21.67 -1.96
C ALA A 474 18.07 20.72 -1.02
N ASN A 475 18.88 19.83 -1.58
CA ASN A 475 19.71 18.93 -0.77
C ASN A 475 20.75 19.70 0.03
N LYS A 476 21.45 20.67 -0.59
CA LYS A 476 22.45 21.50 0.11
C LYS A 476 21.85 22.28 1.30
N ALA A 477 20.59 22.71 1.18
CA ALA A 477 19.85 23.31 2.30
C ALA A 477 19.49 22.27 3.39
N SER A 478 19.07 21.07 2.99
CA SER A 478 18.79 19.96 3.93
C SER A 478 20.05 19.42 4.61
N GLU A 479 21.21 19.53 3.98
CA GLU A 479 22.51 19.08 4.52
C GLU A 479 23.02 20.05 5.58
N ALA A 480 22.93 21.36 5.34
CA ALA A 480 23.20 22.36 6.39
C ALA A 480 22.30 22.17 7.61
N ALA A 481 20.99 21.98 7.40
CA ALA A 481 20.01 21.70 8.45
C ALA A 481 20.31 20.39 9.22
N ALA A 482 20.65 19.31 8.51
CA ALA A 482 20.94 18.02 9.13
C ALA A 482 22.27 18.01 9.89
N ALA A 483 23.28 18.73 9.40
CA ALA A 483 24.55 18.89 10.10
C ALA A 483 24.38 19.70 11.40
N GLN A 484 23.59 20.77 11.36
CA GLN A 484 23.26 21.56 12.54
C GLN A 484 22.53 20.72 13.61
N ALA A 485 21.44 20.05 13.22
CA ALA A 485 20.69 19.18 14.14
C ALA A 485 21.53 18.01 14.71
N LEU A 486 22.51 17.50 13.95
CA LEU A 486 23.42 16.46 14.42
C LEU A 486 24.48 17.01 15.41
N ALA A 487 24.92 18.27 15.26
CA ALA A 487 25.80 18.92 16.23
C ALA A 487 25.05 19.23 17.55
N GLU A 488 23.81 19.69 17.45
CA GLU A 488 22.91 19.92 18.59
C GLU A 488 22.68 18.62 19.40
N VAL A 489 22.41 17.50 18.71
CA VAL A 489 22.26 16.16 19.32
C VAL A 489 23.57 15.62 19.95
N LYS A 490 24.74 16.09 19.51
CA LYS A 490 26.05 15.66 20.04
C LYS A 490 26.56 16.50 21.22
N GLY A 491 25.99 17.68 21.47
CA GLY A 491 26.49 18.61 22.49
C GLY A 491 27.85 19.25 22.16
N GLU A 492 28.29 19.19 20.90
CA GLU A 492 29.60 19.69 20.43
C GLU A 492 29.54 21.22 20.14
N SER A 493 29.27 22.03 21.16
CA SER A 493 29.34 23.50 21.05
C SER A 493 30.77 24.01 21.30
N GLU A 494 31.57 24.25 20.26
CA GLU A 494 32.87 24.91 20.42
C GLU A 494 32.72 26.39 20.87
N PRO A 495 33.43 26.82 21.93
CA PRO A 495 33.35 28.19 22.41
C PRO A 495 34.30 29.14 21.67
N GLY A 496 33.71 30.09 20.93
CA GLY A 496 34.32 31.41 20.70
C GLY A 496 35.23 31.55 19.48
N LYS A 497 34.70 32.20 18.44
CA LYS A 497 35.51 33.02 17.51
C LYS A 497 34.73 34.25 17.06
N GLU A 498 34.89 35.33 17.83
CA GLU A 498 34.38 36.64 17.46
C GLU A 498 35.00 37.08 16.13
N THR A 499 34.15 37.46 15.17
CA THR A 499 34.60 38.13 13.93
C THR A 499 34.03 39.53 13.94
N ILE A 500 34.87 40.50 14.34
CA ILE A 500 34.50 41.92 14.42
C ILE A 500 34.02 42.39 13.04
N THR A 501 32.83 42.98 13.00
CA THR A 501 32.33 43.71 11.82
C THR A 501 32.11 45.16 12.22
N GLU A 502 32.85 46.08 11.60
CA GLU A 502 32.79 47.50 11.93
C GLU A 502 31.51 48.15 11.39
N LEU A 503 30.84 48.95 12.22
CA LEU A 503 29.73 49.81 11.82
C LEU A 503 30.26 51.24 11.57
N PRO A 504 30.01 51.85 10.39
CA PRO A 504 30.25 53.27 10.19
C PRO A 504 29.20 54.12 10.93
N ALA A 505 29.60 55.29 11.41
CA ALA A 505 28.89 56.06 12.44
C ALA A 505 27.72 56.94 11.95
N GLU A 506 26.89 57.36 12.90
CA GLU A 506 25.79 58.32 12.73
C GLU A 506 26.25 59.76 12.43
N SER A 507 25.34 60.57 11.87
CA SER A 507 25.33 62.03 12.05
C SER A 507 23.88 62.58 11.90
N PRO A 508 23.51 63.71 12.54
CA PRO A 508 22.23 63.74 13.25
C PRO A 508 21.23 64.87 12.88
N THR A 509 19.97 64.68 13.32
CA THR A 509 18.94 65.69 13.69
C THR A 509 18.49 66.77 12.69
N THR A 510 17.18 66.87 12.42
CA THR A 510 16.33 68.00 12.92
C THR A 510 14.82 67.89 12.63
N LEU A 511 14.02 68.25 13.66
CA LEU A 511 12.72 68.95 13.70
C LEU A 511 11.67 68.92 12.54
N GLU A 512 10.50 68.38 12.90
CA GLU A 512 9.15 68.99 12.85
C GLU A 512 8.43 69.52 11.57
N ALA A 513 7.15 69.11 11.49
CA ALA A 513 5.95 69.92 11.17
C ALA A 513 5.55 70.33 9.72
N SER A 514 4.57 69.58 9.22
CA SER A 514 3.23 70.08 8.81
C SER A 514 2.89 70.48 7.34
N SER A 515 2.01 69.63 6.76
CA SER A 515 0.74 70.00 6.09
C SER A 515 0.71 70.55 4.65
N LYS A 516 -0.41 70.18 3.96
CA LYS A 516 -1.05 70.85 2.81
C LYS A 516 -0.34 70.76 1.44
N ASP A 517 -1.02 70.76 0.29
CA ASP A 517 -2.47 70.87 -0.04
C ASP A 517 -2.88 69.91 -1.19
N VAL A 518 -4.19 69.81 -1.47
CA VAL A 518 -4.84 69.05 -2.58
C VAL A 518 -5.91 69.96 -3.20
N PRO A 519 -5.95 70.20 -4.54
CA PRO A 519 -7.00 69.61 -5.41
C PRO A 519 -6.60 69.55 -6.93
N PRO A 520 -7.48 69.28 -7.93
CA PRO A 520 -8.90 68.89 -7.88
C PRO A 520 -9.32 67.62 -8.66
N VAL A 521 -10.59 67.27 -8.44
CA VAL A 521 -11.38 66.13 -8.93
C VAL A 521 -11.86 66.29 -10.39
N SER A 522 -12.14 65.18 -11.06
CA SER A 522 -13.22 65.09 -12.07
C SER A 522 -13.89 63.71 -12.08
N ASP A 523 -15.21 63.65 -11.96
CA ASP A 523 -16.05 62.44 -12.02
C ASP A 523 -16.20 61.92 -13.49
N VAL A 524 -16.83 60.78 -13.84
CA VAL A 524 -17.84 59.94 -13.15
C VAL A 524 -17.81 58.46 -13.61
N ASP A 525 -18.13 57.56 -12.67
CA ASP A 525 -18.98 56.34 -12.78
C ASP A 525 -18.64 55.12 -13.71
N SER A 526 -19.22 53.98 -13.31
CA SER A 526 -19.56 52.75 -14.04
C SER A 526 -18.54 51.59 -14.14
N THR A 527 -18.87 50.51 -13.41
CA THR A 527 -18.64 49.08 -13.71
C THR A 527 -17.34 48.62 -14.39
N LEU A 528 -16.48 47.92 -13.64
CA LEU A 528 -15.52 46.96 -14.18
C LEU A 528 -15.56 45.61 -13.46
N GLN A 529 -15.40 44.54 -14.24
CA GLN A 529 -15.28 43.16 -13.77
C GLN A 529 -13.87 42.90 -13.26
N ALA A 530 -13.73 42.25 -12.10
CA ALA A 530 -12.43 41.93 -11.52
C ALA A 530 -11.78 40.69 -12.19
N SER A 531 -11.29 40.84 -13.42
CA SER A 531 -10.43 39.84 -14.08
C SER A 531 -8.98 40.01 -13.59
N SER A 532 -8.64 39.42 -12.45
CA SER A 532 -7.26 39.43 -11.92
C SER A 532 -6.34 38.55 -12.78
N VAL A 533 -5.65 39.17 -13.74
CA VAL A 533 -4.57 38.53 -14.50
C VAL A 533 -3.43 38.21 -13.53
N GLN A 534 -3.13 36.93 -13.35
CA GLN A 534 -1.91 36.52 -12.63
C GLN A 534 -0.70 36.77 -13.53
N GLU A 535 0.26 37.56 -13.03
CA GLU A 535 1.54 37.73 -13.73
C GLU A 535 2.29 36.40 -13.77
N LYS A 536 2.74 35.99 -14.96
CA LYS A 536 3.51 34.75 -15.12
C LYS A 536 4.90 34.94 -14.52
N PRO A 537 5.41 34.01 -13.68
CA PRO A 537 6.80 34.01 -13.26
C PRO A 537 7.74 34.02 -14.48
N ALA A 538 8.75 34.88 -14.44
CA ALA A 538 9.71 35.00 -15.53
C ALA A 538 10.43 33.66 -15.76
N LYS A 539 10.42 33.18 -17.00
CA LYS A 539 11.13 31.95 -17.37
C LYS A 539 12.63 32.19 -17.34
N SER A 540 13.34 31.57 -16.40
CA SER A 540 14.81 31.52 -16.42
C SER A 540 15.27 30.75 -17.66
N GLU A 541 16.13 31.35 -18.49
CA GLU A 541 16.41 30.88 -19.86
C GLU A 541 17.17 29.54 -19.97
N ASP A 542 17.66 28.99 -18.86
CA ASP A 542 18.54 27.80 -18.85
C ASP A 542 17.87 26.59 -18.17
N SER A 543 16.74 26.14 -18.76
CA SER A 543 15.97 24.99 -18.28
C SER A 543 16.57 23.66 -18.72
N THR A 544 17.02 22.82 -17.79
CA THR A 544 17.61 21.50 -18.10
C THR A 544 16.56 20.55 -18.66
N LEU A 545 16.61 20.29 -19.97
CA LEU A 545 15.72 19.35 -20.67
C LEU A 545 15.76 17.94 -20.04
N GLY A 546 14.61 17.46 -19.58
CA GLY A 546 14.43 16.07 -19.17
C GLY A 546 14.28 15.17 -20.39
N LEU A 547 15.04 14.08 -20.43
CA LEU A 547 14.94 13.06 -21.48
C LEU A 547 14.36 11.74 -20.96
N VAL A 548 13.67 11.01 -21.85
CA VAL A 548 13.08 9.70 -21.56
C VAL A 548 13.40 8.74 -22.71
N THR A 549 13.82 7.51 -22.42
CA THR A 549 14.06 6.47 -23.43
C THR A 549 13.94 5.06 -22.82
N THR A 550 14.28 4.03 -23.58
CA THR A 550 14.32 2.62 -23.16
C THR A 550 15.72 2.04 -23.34
N LEU A 551 16.02 0.99 -22.58
CA LEU A 551 17.27 0.24 -22.70
C LEU A 551 17.27 -0.59 -24.00
N GLU A 552 16.26 -1.44 -24.17
CA GLU A 552 16.05 -2.25 -25.37
C GLU A 552 15.07 -1.56 -26.34
N ASP A 553 15.09 -1.95 -27.63
CA ASP A 553 14.38 -1.22 -28.70
C ASP A 553 12.88 -1.57 -28.78
N PHE A 554 12.49 -2.81 -28.44
CA PHE A 554 11.09 -3.24 -28.50
C PHE A 554 10.17 -2.49 -27.53
N ASP A 555 10.67 -2.15 -26.32
CA ASP A 555 9.93 -1.34 -25.33
C ASP A 555 9.71 0.11 -25.79
N PHE A 556 10.52 0.62 -26.73
CA PHE A 556 10.55 2.03 -27.10
C PHE A 556 9.20 2.52 -27.62
N SER A 557 8.53 1.71 -28.45
CA SER A 557 7.22 2.01 -29.02
C SER A 557 6.14 2.17 -27.94
N VAL A 558 6.12 1.28 -26.95
CA VAL A 558 5.16 1.26 -25.84
C VAL A 558 5.31 2.50 -24.96
N ILE A 559 6.54 2.82 -24.54
CA ILE A 559 6.83 4.01 -23.73
C ILE A 559 6.58 5.29 -24.53
N ALA A 560 6.95 5.34 -25.82
CA ALA A 560 6.71 6.49 -26.69
C ALA A 560 5.22 6.76 -26.95
N LYS A 561 4.37 5.73 -26.97
CA LYS A 561 2.91 5.87 -27.01
C LYS A 561 2.38 6.43 -25.70
N ALA A 562 2.69 5.78 -24.58
CA ALA A 562 2.21 6.17 -23.25
C ALA A 562 2.62 7.60 -22.84
N MET A 563 3.78 8.08 -23.30
CA MET A 563 4.21 9.46 -23.05
C MET A 563 3.35 10.51 -23.76
N LYS A 564 2.69 10.15 -24.88
CA LYS A 564 1.76 11.03 -25.63
C LYS A 564 0.33 10.96 -25.09
N GLU A 565 -0.10 9.80 -24.64
CA GLU A 565 -1.46 9.49 -24.19
C GLU A 565 -1.84 10.21 -22.89
N GLU A 566 -3.06 10.75 -22.76
CA GLU A 566 -3.50 11.39 -21.51
C GLU A 566 -4.07 10.35 -20.51
N PRO A 567 -3.67 10.37 -19.23
CA PRO A 567 -4.15 9.39 -18.25
C PRO A 567 -5.60 9.68 -17.85
N GLU A 568 -6.41 8.63 -17.75
CA GLU A 568 -7.84 8.74 -17.42
C GLU A 568 -8.12 9.51 -16.10
N PRO A 569 -9.22 10.29 -16.05
CA PRO A 569 -9.81 10.82 -14.82
C PRO A 569 -10.01 9.75 -13.73
N ILE A 570 -9.64 10.08 -12.49
CA ILE A 570 -9.93 9.20 -11.35
C ILE A 570 -11.43 9.29 -11.05
N ARG A 571 -12.11 8.15 -11.10
CA ARG A 571 -13.58 8.08 -11.08
C ARG A 571 -14.18 7.91 -9.67
N SER A 572 -13.40 7.37 -8.72
CA SER A 572 -13.84 7.06 -7.35
C SER A 572 -12.70 7.18 -6.32
N ALA A 573 -13.07 7.44 -5.08
CA ALA A 573 -12.20 7.54 -3.91
C ALA A 573 -12.22 6.25 -3.06
N GLY A 574 -11.07 5.77 -2.61
CA GLY A 574 -10.99 4.59 -1.74
C GLY A 574 -11.56 4.89 -0.34
N ILE A 575 -12.23 3.95 0.31
CA ILE A 575 -12.59 4.01 1.73
C ILE A 575 -12.30 2.68 2.43
N PHE A 576 -12.22 2.69 3.75
CA PHE A 576 -12.11 1.50 4.59
C PHE A 576 -13.16 1.60 5.70
N PRO A 577 -13.76 0.49 6.19
CA PRO A 577 -14.73 0.56 7.27
C PRO A 577 -14.07 1.08 8.57
N PRO A 578 -14.59 2.15 9.21
CA PRO A 578 -14.08 2.63 10.48
C PRO A 578 -14.09 1.54 11.55
N ALA A 579 -13.10 1.53 12.46
CA ALA A 579 -12.96 0.49 13.48
C ALA A 579 -14.25 0.22 14.31
N PRO A 580 -15.03 1.23 14.75
CA PRO A 580 -16.31 0.98 15.45
C PRO A 580 -17.38 0.28 14.59
N ILE A 581 -17.31 0.38 13.25
CA ILE A 581 -18.16 -0.40 12.35
C ILE A 581 -17.67 -1.86 12.31
N VAL A 582 -16.36 -2.10 12.23
CA VAL A 582 -15.78 -3.46 12.27
C VAL A 582 -16.12 -4.17 13.58
N GLU A 583 -15.92 -3.51 14.72
CA GLU A 583 -16.21 -4.02 16.06
C GLU A 583 -17.69 -4.37 16.24
N ARG A 584 -18.59 -3.43 15.88
CA ARG A 584 -20.04 -3.64 15.95
C ARG A 584 -20.54 -4.65 14.90
N PHE A 585 -19.81 -4.86 13.81
CA PHE A 585 -20.14 -5.87 12.81
C PHE A 585 -19.76 -7.26 13.34
N ALA A 586 -18.58 -7.40 13.95
CA ALA A 586 -18.12 -8.62 14.59
C ALA A 586 -19.08 -9.10 15.71
N SER A 587 -19.73 -8.20 16.45
CA SER A 587 -20.68 -8.60 17.50
C SER A 587 -21.97 -9.29 17.00
N TYR A 588 -22.22 -9.35 15.68
CA TYR A 588 -23.30 -10.17 15.11
C TYR A 588 -22.89 -11.62 14.82
N PHE A 589 -21.65 -12.02 15.12
CA PHE A 589 -21.11 -13.35 14.83
C PHE A 589 -20.97 -14.20 16.10
N PRO A 590 -21.14 -15.53 16.04
CA PRO A 590 -20.87 -16.41 17.17
C PRO A 590 -19.40 -16.32 17.63
N PRO A 591 -19.09 -16.47 18.94
CA PRO A 591 -17.72 -16.61 19.42
C PRO A 591 -16.97 -17.76 18.72
N GLY A 592 -15.68 -17.57 18.45
CA GLY A 592 -14.87 -18.50 17.65
C GLY A 592 -15.13 -18.42 16.14
N THR A 593 -15.77 -17.36 15.65
CA THR A 593 -15.84 -17.05 14.22
C THR A 593 -14.53 -16.39 13.75
N PRO A 594 -13.85 -16.91 12.71
CA PRO A 594 -12.57 -16.35 12.26
C PRO A 594 -12.64 -14.88 11.85
N PHE A 595 -11.68 -14.07 12.31
CA PHE A 595 -11.71 -12.63 12.05
C PHE A 595 -11.55 -12.29 10.55
N SER A 596 -10.80 -13.09 9.80
CA SER A 596 -10.68 -13.02 8.34
C SER A 596 -12.03 -13.15 7.63
N TYR A 597 -12.89 -14.05 8.10
CA TYR A 597 -14.25 -14.23 7.59
C TYR A 597 -15.14 -13.01 7.89
N ILE A 598 -15.03 -12.43 9.09
CA ILE A 598 -15.79 -11.23 9.49
C ILE A 598 -15.42 -10.04 8.60
N LEU A 599 -14.12 -9.78 8.40
CA LEU A 599 -13.64 -8.71 7.51
C LEU A 599 -14.12 -8.91 6.07
N MET A 600 -14.00 -10.13 5.52
CA MET A 600 -14.39 -10.41 4.15
C MET A 600 -15.92 -10.34 3.94
N ARG A 601 -16.71 -10.76 4.93
CA ARG A 601 -18.17 -10.64 4.88
C ARG A 601 -18.66 -9.19 5.05
N LEU A 602 -17.96 -8.36 5.81
CA LEU A 602 -18.18 -6.91 5.82
C LEU A 602 -17.89 -6.33 4.42
N HIS A 603 -16.80 -6.74 3.79
CA HIS A 603 -16.42 -6.30 2.45
C HIS A 603 -17.45 -6.70 1.38
N GLU A 604 -18.02 -7.93 1.43
CA GLU A 604 -19.09 -8.36 0.52
C GLU A 604 -20.46 -7.71 0.76
N LEU A 605 -20.82 -7.44 2.02
CA LEU A 605 -22.12 -6.83 2.35
C LEU A 605 -22.11 -5.29 2.22
N SER A 606 -20.94 -4.69 1.98
CA SER A 606 -20.77 -3.24 1.91
C SER A 606 -21.53 -2.61 0.76
N GLN A 607 -22.45 -1.72 1.08
CA GLN A 607 -23.16 -0.89 0.11
C GLN A 607 -22.49 0.47 -0.03
N MET A 608 -22.35 0.98 -1.25
CA MET A 608 -21.49 2.13 -1.54
C MET A 608 -22.10 3.05 -2.60
N HIS A 609 -21.78 4.35 -2.51
CA HIS A 609 -22.07 5.31 -3.56
C HIS A 609 -21.00 5.22 -4.66
N SER A 610 -21.36 5.44 -5.93
CA SER A 610 -20.49 5.21 -7.10
C SER A 610 -19.21 6.06 -7.16
N ARG A 611 -19.13 7.12 -6.35
CA ARG A 611 -17.91 7.92 -6.15
C ARG A 611 -16.93 7.34 -5.14
N PHE A 612 -17.21 6.18 -4.54
CA PHE A 612 -16.30 5.49 -3.65
C PHE A 612 -16.06 4.03 -4.09
N HIS A 613 -14.92 3.46 -3.70
CA HIS A 613 -14.65 2.01 -3.79
C HIS A 613 -14.07 1.53 -2.45
N LEU A 614 -14.33 0.27 -2.07
CA LEU A 614 -13.80 -0.28 -0.83
C LEU A 614 -12.34 -0.69 -1.05
N CYS A 615 -11.44 -0.25 -0.18
CA CYS A 615 -10.05 -0.65 -0.26
C CYS A 615 -9.90 -2.15 0.04
N GLY A 616 -9.06 -2.82 -0.76
CA GLY A 616 -8.90 -4.26 -0.77
C GLY A 616 -8.19 -4.79 0.48
N LEU A 617 -8.71 -5.88 1.02
CA LEU A 617 -8.10 -6.60 2.14
C LEU A 617 -6.90 -7.41 1.63
N ARG A 618 -5.72 -6.80 1.66
CA ARG A 618 -4.47 -7.39 1.13
C ARG A 618 -3.84 -8.37 2.13
N ASP A 619 -2.83 -7.93 2.87
CA ASP A 619 -2.14 -8.78 3.87
C ASP A 619 -3.00 -8.96 5.13
N GLN A 620 -3.98 -8.08 5.37
CA GLN A 620 -4.94 -8.10 6.49
C GLN A 620 -5.62 -9.47 6.71
N LEU A 621 -6.07 -10.15 5.65
CA LEU A 621 -6.74 -11.45 5.79
C LEU A 621 -5.77 -12.54 6.24
N TRP A 622 -4.56 -12.53 5.70
CA TRP A 622 -3.50 -13.47 6.06
C TRP A 622 -2.99 -13.23 7.49
N ILE A 623 -2.88 -11.96 7.91
CA ILE A 623 -2.57 -11.61 9.31
C ILE A 623 -3.69 -12.09 10.25
N ALA A 624 -4.96 -11.88 9.88
CA ALA A 624 -6.10 -12.36 10.67
C ALA A 624 -6.06 -13.89 10.86
N ASP A 625 -5.78 -14.65 9.79
CA ASP A 625 -5.63 -16.11 9.86
C ASP A 625 -4.40 -16.54 10.72
N LEU A 626 -3.28 -15.79 10.69
CA LEU A 626 -2.10 -16.07 11.52
C LEU A 626 -2.35 -15.91 13.03
N ILE A 627 -3.14 -14.90 13.43
CA ILE A 627 -3.43 -14.61 14.85
C ILE A 627 -4.72 -15.28 15.35
N GLU A 628 -5.45 -16.00 14.48
CA GLU A 628 -6.68 -16.70 14.83
C GLU A 628 -6.52 -17.72 15.99
N PRO A 629 -5.43 -18.50 16.11
CA PRO A 629 -5.25 -19.42 17.24
C PRO A 629 -5.16 -18.76 18.63
N ILE A 630 -4.85 -17.45 18.68
CA ILE A 630 -4.62 -16.69 19.91
C ILE A 630 -5.97 -16.12 20.36
N GLN A 631 -6.71 -16.88 21.18
CA GLN A 631 -8.14 -16.66 21.39
C GLN A 631 -8.48 -15.48 22.32
N GLY A 632 -7.59 -15.06 23.22
CA GLY A 632 -7.82 -13.98 24.18
C GLY A 632 -7.79 -12.55 23.60
N LEU A 633 -7.36 -12.38 22.34
CA LEU A 633 -7.35 -11.09 21.65
C LEU A 633 -8.76 -10.56 21.39
N THR A 634 -9.02 -9.30 21.77
CA THR A 634 -10.28 -8.62 21.44
C THR A 634 -10.39 -8.33 19.95
N VAL A 635 -11.59 -7.98 19.48
CA VAL A 635 -11.81 -7.55 18.08
C VAL A 635 -10.98 -6.29 17.76
N THR A 636 -10.82 -5.38 18.73
CA THR A 636 -9.99 -4.18 18.57
C THR A 636 -8.51 -4.55 18.41
N ASP A 637 -7.99 -5.48 19.22
CA ASP A 637 -6.59 -5.94 19.12
C ASP A 637 -6.34 -6.63 17.76
N ARG A 638 -7.24 -7.51 17.33
CA ARG A 638 -7.16 -8.17 16.02
C ARG A 638 -7.19 -7.15 14.88
N ASN A 639 -8.06 -6.14 14.96
CA ASN A 639 -8.15 -5.08 13.96
C ASN A 639 -6.86 -4.23 13.89
N ILE A 640 -6.24 -3.92 15.04
CA ILE A 640 -4.95 -3.22 15.11
C ILE A 640 -3.82 -4.10 14.56
N LEU A 641 -3.76 -5.38 14.94
CA LEU A 641 -2.76 -6.33 14.44
C LEU A 641 -2.86 -6.53 12.93
N CYS A 642 -4.07 -6.62 12.37
CA CYS A 642 -4.29 -6.71 10.92
C CYS A 642 -3.85 -5.45 10.15
N ALA A 643 -3.77 -4.30 10.82
CA ALA A 643 -3.25 -3.05 10.25
C ALA A 643 -1.72 -2.86 10.43
N CYS A 644 -1.03 -3.82 11.06
CA CYS A 644 0.42 -3.83 11.19
C CYS A 644 1.09 -3.91 9.80
N PRO A 645 2.18 -3.15 9.51
CA PRO A 645 2.83 -3.11 8.19
C PRO A 645 3.68 -4.36 7.90
N ALA A 646 3.02 -5.51 7.81
CA ALA A 646 3.61 -6.82 7.54
C ALA A 646 3.10 -7.40 6.20
N SER A 647 3.90 -8.23 5.53
CA SER A 647 3.65 -8.66 4.14
C SER A 647 3.82 -10.17 3.94
N LYS A 648 2.91 -10.80 3.19
CA LYS A 648 2.91 -12.23 2.81
C LYS A 648 4.15 -12.62 1.99
N SER A 649 4.92 -11.64 1.49
CA SER A 649 6.25 -11.82 0.88
C SER A 649 7.32 -12.33 1.84
N ASP A 650 7.16 -12.09 3.14
CA ASP A 650 8.15 -12.38 4.19
C ASP A 650 7.62 -13.43 5.19
N LYS A 651 6.80 -14.36 4.67
CA LYS A 651 6.04 -15.37 5.41
C LYS A 651 6.88 -16.13 6.44
N ASP A 652 8.12 -16.50 6.11
CA ASP A 652 8.94 -17.40 6.92
C ASP A 652 9.37 -16.79 8.27
N MET A 653 9.46 -15.46 8.32
CA MET A 653 9.78 -14.69 9.53
C MET A 653 8.51 -14.11 10.15
N ILE A 654 7.71 -13.36 9.37
CA ILE A 654 6.49 -12.70 9.86
C ILE A 654 5.47 -13.73 10.39
N GLY A 655 5.38 -14.90 9.76
CA GLY A 655 4.48 -15.99 10.18
C GLY A 655 4.85 -16.63 11.52
N LYS A 656 6.05 -16.37 12.06
CA LYS A 656 6.46 -16.77 13.42
C LYS A 656 6.34 -15.59 14.39
N LEU A 657 6.94 -14.46 14.01
CA LEU A 657 7.02 -13.25 14.84
C LEU A 657 5.65 -12.62 15.12
N LEU A 658 4.73 -12.57 14.15
CA LEU A 658 3.46 -11.88 14.34
C LEU A 658 2.52 -12.60 15.33
N PRO A 659 2.41 -13.95 15.31
CA PRO A 659 1.83 -14.70 16.42
C PRO A 659 2.52 -14.46 17.77
N ALA A 660 3.86 -14.33 17.80
CA ALA A 660 4.58 -14.06 19.05
C ALA A 660 4.20 -12.70 19.67
N LEU A 661 4.30 -11.63 18.87
CA LEU A 661 3.88 -10.28 19.26
C LEU A 661 2.40 -10.23 19.69
N ALA A 662 1.55 -11.03 19.04
CA ALA A 662 0.14 -11.16 19.41
C ALA A 662 -0.07 -11.92 20.74
N ARG A 663 0.76 -12.92 21.08
CA ARG A 663 0.76 -13.54 22.43
C ARG A 663 1.21 -12.56 23.50
N CYS A 664 2.18 -11.67 23.24
CA CYS A 664 2.55 -10.59 24.17
C CYS A 664 1.36 -9.67 24.49
N ILE A 665 0.52 -9.39 23.50
CA ILE A 665 -0.71 -8.61 23.66
C ILE A 665 -1.77 -9.38 24.46
N GLU A 666 -2.01 -10.65 24.15
CA GLU A 666 -2.92 -11.52 24.92
C GLU A 666 -2.50 -11.63 26.40
N GLN A 667 -1.21 -11.77 26.67
CA GLN A 667 -0.65 -11.94 28.02
C GLN A 667 -0.40 -10.62 28.77
N GLN A 668 -0.54 -9.47 28.09
CA GLN A 668 -0.22 -8.13 28.62
C GLN A 668 1.23 -8.00 29.16
N GLY A 669 2.18 -8.70 28.53
CA GLY A 669 3.57 -8.80 29.00
C GLY A 669 4.52 -9.45 27.98
N GLY A 670 5.78 -9.67 28.35
CA GLY A 670 6.77 -10.35 27.50
C GLY A 670 7.09 -9.63 26.18
N GLY A 671 6.88 -8.30 26.12
CA GLY A 671 7.06 -7.50 24.91
C GLY A 671 8.39 -6.74 24.82
N ALA A 672 9.38 -7.01 25.67
CA ALA A 672 10.71 -6.44 25.49
C ALA A 672 11.39 -7.05 24.26
N LEU A 673 12.16 -6.27 23.51
CA LEU A 673 12.73 -6.70 22.22
C LEU A 673 13.65 -7.92 22.36
N TYR A 674 14.35 -8.04 23.49
CA TYR A 674 15.26 -9.14 23.81
C TYR A 674 14.56 -10.38 24.42
N ASP A 675 13.28 -10.28 24.80
CA ASP A 675 12.48 -11.41 25.29
C ASP A 675 11.79 -12.18 24.14
N LEU A 676 11.91 -11.70 22.90
CA LEU A 676 11.24 -12.25 21.72
C LEU A 676 12.14 -13.25 20.97
N GLU A 677 12.01 -14.55 21.27
CA GLU A 677 12.74 -15.62 20.58
C GLU A 677 12.55 -15.62 19.05
N GLU A 678 11.40 -15.16 18.55
CA GLU A 678 11.13 -15.03 17.11
C GLU A 678 11.69 -13.73 16.46
N MET A 679 12.44 -12.91 17.19
CA MET A 679 13.16 -11.72 16.68
C MET A 679 14.63 -12.08 16.39
N PRO A 680 15.06 -12.18 15.12
CA PRO A 680 16.37 -12.76 14.77
C PRO A 680 17.53 -11.77 14.95
N LEU A 681 17.82 -11.41 16.20
CA LEU A 681 18.86 -10.44 16.58
C LEU A 681 20.28 -10.94 16.28
N GLU A 682 20.49 -12.26 16.21
CA GLU A 682 21.78 -12.93 15.98
C GLU A 682 22.38 -12.57 14.60
N VAL A 683 21.56 -12.10 13.66
CA VAL A 683 22.01 -11.57 12.35
C VAL A 683 22.98 -10.37 12.52
N LEU A 684 22.93 -9.68 13.66
CA LEU A 684 23.90 -8.63 14.03
C LEU A 684 25.25 -9.19 14.53
N GLU A 685 25.31 -10.43 15.00
CA GLU A 685 26.56 -11.09 15.42
C GLU A 685 27.28 -11.80 14.26
N LEU A 686 26.53 -12.21 13.23
CA LEU A 686 27.08 -12.84 12.02
C LEU A 686 28.14 -11.96 11.32
N GLU A 687 29.20 -12.63 10.84
CA GLU A 687 30.24 -12.02 10.01
C GLU A 687 29.67 -11.39 8.73
N MET A 688 30.23 -10.26 8.33
CA MET A 688 29.69 -9.45 7.23
C MET A 688 29.97 -10.08 5.87
N SER A 689 28.97 -10.82 5.36
CA SER A 689 29.02 -11.50 4.07
C SER A 689 28.38 -10.65 2.96
N PRO A 690 29.05 -10.38 1.82
CA PRO A 690 28.45 -9.73 0.64
C PRO A 690 27.54 -10.68 -0.16
N SER A 691 26.77 -11.52 0.54
CA SER A 691 25.88 -12.54 -0.02
C SER A 691 24.42 -12.08 -0.03
N ARG A 692 23.64 -12.59 -0.99
CA ARG A 692 22.21 -12.22 -1.14
C ARG A 692 21.39 -12.65 0.07
N ASP A 693 21.74 -13.78 0.67
CA ASP A 693 20.99 -14.39 1.74
C ASP A 693 21.28 -13.70 3.09
N TYR A 694 22.48 -13.14 3.30
CA TYR A 694 22.74 -12.22 4.42
C TYR A 694 22.03 -10.87 4.25
N LEU A 695 22.08 -10.27 3.05
CA LEU A 695 21.30 -9.05 2.76
C LEU A 695 19.80 -9.27 2.98
N ARG A 696 19.25 -10.43 2.60
CA ARG A 696 17.84 -10.78 2.86
C ARG A 696 17.56 -10.90 4.36
N GLN A 697 18.43 -11.53 5.15
CA GLN A 697 18.26 -11.63 6.60
C GLN A 697 18.24 -10.24 7.26
N LEU A 698 19.11 -9.31 6.82
CA LEU A 698 19.10 -7.93 7.29
C LEU A 698 17.83 -7.17 6.86
N GLU A 699 17.40 -7.27 5.59
CA GLU A 699 16.11 -6.70 5.14
C GLU A 699 14.90 -7.32 5.86
N GLN A 700 14.99 -8.57 6.32
CA GLN A 700 13.97 -9.24 7.12
C GLN A 700 13.95 -8.71 8.57
N LEU A 701 15.10 -8.72 9.26
CA LEU A 701 15.23 -8.15 10.61
C LEU A 701 14.79 -6.67 10.66
N HIS A 702 15.10 -5.88 9.62
CA HIS A 702 14.61 -4.51 9.51
C HIS A 702 13.09 -4.40 9.54
N LYS A 703 12.39 -5.24 8.76
CA LYS A 703 10.92 -5.31 8.74
C LYS A 703 10.35 -5.77 10.09
N ALA A 704 11.01 -6.72 10.76
CA ALA A 704 10.62 -7.17 12.09
C ALA A 704 10.68 -6.04 13.13
N ILE A 705 11.77 -5.28 13.15
CA ILE A 705 11.93 -4.13 14.05
C ILE A 705 10.93 -3.01 13.70
N VAL A 706 10.64 -2.76 12.42
CA VAL A 706 9.60 -1.82 12.00
C VAL A 706 8.20 -2.25 12.47
N ALA A 707 7.88 -3.55 12.42
CA ALA A 707 6.61 -4.07 12.94
C ALA A 707 6.52 -3.95 14.47
N TYR A 708 7.62 -4.25 15.19
CA TYR A 708 7.74 -4.04 16.63
C TYR A 708 7.53 -2.57 17.01
N LEU A 709 8.26 -1.66 16.36
CA LEU A 709 8.14 -0.21 16.58
C LEU A 709 6.72 0.28 16.29
N TRP A 710 6.09 -0.17 15.20
CA TRP A 710 4.69 0.15 14.90
C TRP A 710 3.74 -0.29 16.02
N LEU A 711 3.82 -1.54 16.50
CA LEU A 711 2.98 -2.01 17.60
C LEU A 711 3.26 -1.28 18.92
N SER A 712 4.51 -0.89 19.18
CA SER A 712 4.91 -0.17 20.40
C SER A 712 4.27 1.22 20.56
N TYR A 713 3.86 1.86 19.47
CA TYR A 713 3.08 3.11 19.52
C TYR A 713 1.57 2.90 19.71
N ARG A 714 1.08 1.65 19.77
CA ARG A 714 -0.30 1.27 20.12
C ARG A 714 -0.38 0.60 21.49
N PHE A 715 0.53 -0.33 21.77
CA PHE A 715 0.59 -1.12 23.00
C PHE A 715 1.82 -0.77 23.84
N ALA A 716 2.00 0.51 24.16
CA ALA A 716 3.24 1.06 24.74
C ALA A 716 3.60 0.51 26.14
N GLY A 717 2.65 -0.05 26.87
CA GLY A 717 2.89 -0.74 28.15
C GLY A 717 3.39 -2.18 28.01
N ILE A 718 3.27 -2.77 26.81
CA ILE A 718 3.66 -4.15 26.49
C ILE A 718 5.02 -4.13 25.78
N PHE A 719 5.14 -3.35 24.71
CA PHE A 719 6.37 -3.19 23.94
C PHE A 719 7.17 -1.98 24.44
N SER A 720 7.80 -2.15 25.60
CA SER A 720 8.42 -1.06 26.37
C SER A 720 9.77 -0.58 25.80
N THR A 721 10.58 -1.47 25.22
CA THR A 721 11.99 -1.20 24.85
C THR A 721 12.16 -0.47 23.52
N ARG A 722 11.40 0.61 23.31
CA ARG A 722 11.45 1.45 22.10
C ARG A 722 12.84 2.04 21.80
N PRO A 723 13.62 2.58 22.77
CA PRO A 723 14.95 3.12 22.48
C PRO A 723 15.91 2.06 21.94
N LEU A 724 15.86 0.84 22.49
CA LEU A 724 16.65 -0.28 22.01
C LEU A 724 16.25 -0.67 20.58
N ALA A 725 14.94 -0.73 20.27
CA ALA A 725 14.48 -1.02 18.91
C ALA A 725 14.94 0.04 17.88
N PHE A 726 15.00 1.33 18.25
CA PHE A 726 15.59 2.36 17.39
C PHE A 726 17.11 2.20 17.22
N HIS A 727 17.85 1.81 18.27
CA HIS A 727 19.29 1.55 18.17
C HIS A 727 19.58 0.33 17.27
N VAL A 728 18.89 -0.80 17.49
CA VAL A 728 19.02 -2.02 16.68
C VAL A 728 18.63 -1.75 15.22
N LYS A 729 17.58 -0.96 14.95
CA LYS A 729 17.23 -0.49 13.60
C LYS A 729 18.41 0.20 12.91
N GLY A 730 19.10 1.12 13.62
CA GLY A 730 20.26 1.84 13.10
C GLY A 730 21.42 0.91 12.73
N LEU A 731 21.76 -0.04 13.61
CA LEU A 731 22.80 -1.05 13.34
C LEU A 731 22.48 -1.92 12.11
N VAL A 732 21.21 -2.31 11.94
CA VAL A 732 20.75 -3.05 10.75
C VAL A 732 20.87 -2.20 9.49
N GLU A 733 20.51 -0.92 9.55
CA GLU A 733 20.60 0.01 8.41
C GLU A 733 22.05 0.25 7.98
N GLU A 734 22.99 0.40 8.91
CA GLU A 734 24.42 0.49 8.65
C GLU A 734 25.01 -0.81 8.06
N LYS A 735 24.61 -1.98 8.56
CA LYS A 735 25.02 -3.27 7.97
C LYS A 735 24.46 -3.46 6.56
N ILE A 736 23.19 -3.08 6.30
CA ILE A 736 22.59 -3.11 4.95
C ILE A 736 23.41 -2.24 3.99
N GLU A 737 23.79 -1.03 4.41
CA GLU A 737 24.61 -0.12 3.59
C GLU A 737 25.96 -0.76 3.22
N HIS A 738 26.72 -1.26 4.20
CA HIS A 738 28.02 -1.89 3.97
C HIS A 738 27.93 -3.10 3.03
N VAL A 739 26.94 -3.98 3.23
CA VAL A 739 26.72 -5.16 2.36
C VAL A 739 26.38 -4.72 0.92
N LEU A 740 25.59 -3.64 0.75
CA LEU A 740 25.30 -3.05 -0.55
C LEU A 740 26.50 -2.38 -1.22
N HIS A 741 27.51 -1.91 -0.46
CA HIS A 741 28.75 -1.42 -1.04
C HIS A 741 29.66 -2.53 -1.56
N GLN A 742 29.68 -3.70 -0.91
CA GLN A 742 30.56 -4.83 -1.25
C GLN A 742 29.96 -5.83 -2.26
N PHE A 743 28.67 -5.74 -2.56
CA PHE A 743 27.92 -6.77 -3.30
C PHE A 743 28.40 -6.99 -4.76
N SER A 744 28.77 -8.23 -5.11
CA SER A 744 29.29 -8.59 -6.44
C SER A 744 28.61 -9.85 -6.99
N PHE A 745 27.98 -9.75 -8.17
CA PHE A 745 27.18 -10.85 -8.76
C PHE A 745 27.78 -11.44 -10.05
N THR A 746 27.53 -12.72 -10.34
CA THR A 746 28.15 -13.43 -11.48
C THR A 746 27.33 -13.34 -12.77
N GLU A 747 27.99 -13.08 -13.90
CA GLU A 747 27.35 -12.79 -15.20
C GLU A 747 26.48 -13.92 -15.76
N SER A 748 26.86 -15.18 -15.49
CA SER A 748 26.24 -16.38 -16.09
C SER A 748 24.74 -16.52 -15.81
N LYS A 749 24.28 -16.18 -14.59
CA LYS A 749 22.85 -16.25 -14.22
C LYS A 749 21.99 -15.24 -15.00
N ARG A 750 22.54 -14.07 -15.39
CA ARG A 750 21.78 -13.05 -16.17
C ARG A 750 21.49 -13.50 -17.61
N ARG A 751 22.42 -14.20 -18.28
CA ARG A 751 22.22 -14.68 -19.66
C ARG A 751 21.02 -15.64 -19.77
N LYS A 752 20.86 -16.56 -18.80
CA LYS A 752 19.70 -17.46 -18.73
C LYS A 752 18.37 -16.69 -18.57
N ILE A 753 18.34 -15.66 -17.71
CA ILE A 753 17.14 -14.81 -17.52
C ILE A 753 16.79 -14.02 -18.78
N LYS A 754 17.78 -13.44 -19.49
CA LYS A 754 17.51 -12.72 -20.76
C LYS A 754 16.90 -13.66 -21.81
N ALA A 755 17.50 -14.83 -22.05
CA ALA A 755 17.02 -15.77 -23.06
C ALA A 755 15.59 -16.26 -22.78
N ALA A 756 15.24 -16.52 -21.51
CA ALA A 756 13.88 -16.90 -21.12
C ALA A 756 12.86 -15.77 -21.38
N ARG A 757 13.22 -14.52 -21.08
CA ARG A 757 12.36 -13.34 -21.27
C ARG A 757 12.16 -12.97 -22.74
N GLU A 758 13.22 -13.10 -23.54
CA GLU A 758 13.18 -12.89 -24.98
C GLU A 758 12.23 -13.90 -25.65
N LYS A 759 12.30 -15.17 -25.25
CA LYS A 759 11.36 -16.22 -25.69
C LYS A 759 9.91 -15.94 -25.29
N SER A 760 9.64 -15.40 -24.09
CA SER A 760 8.27 -15.07 -23.67
C SER A 760 7.70 -13.86 -24.39
N LEU A 761 8.49 -12.79 -24.59
CA LEU A 761 8.02 -11.58 -25.28
C LEU A 761 7.81 -11.82 -26.78
N MET A 762 8.67 -12.61 -27.45
CA MET A 762 8.42 -13.03 -28.82
C MET A 762 7.14 -13.87 -28.94
N ALA A 763 6.88 -14.75 -27.96
CA ALA A 763 5.65 -15.54 -27.94
C ALA A 763 4.39 -14.71 -27.68
N GLU A 764 4.44 -13.62 -26.91
CA GLU A 764 3.33 -12.66 -26.80
C GLU A 764 3.15 -11.82 -28.07
N ALA A 765 4.24 -11.30 -28.65
CA ALA A 765 4.18 -10.52 -29.89
C ALA A 765 3.63 -11.33 -31.07
N GLN A 766 4.05 -12.59 -31.23
CA GLN A 766 3.50 -13.51 -32.23
C GLN A 766 2.03 -13.87 -31.97
N ARG A 767 1.55 -13.78 -30.72
CA ARG A 767 0.14 -13.99 -30.40
C ARG A 767 -0.70 -12.75 -30.69
N GLU A 768 -0.19 -11.54 -30.43
CA GLU A 768 -0.89 -10.31 -30.83
C GLU A 768 -0.90 -10.11 -32.35
N SER A 769 0.11 -10.58 -33.10
CA SER A 769 0.03 -10.59 -34.57
C SER A 769 -1.00 -11.58 -35.10
N VAL A 770 -0.95 -12.85 -34.66
CA VAL A 770 -1.93 -13.88 -35.09
C VAL A 770 -3.37 -13.48 -34.71
N LEU A 771 -3.58 -12.81 -33.58
CA LEU A 771 -4.90 -12.29 -33.21
C LEU A 771 -5.36 -11.09 -34.05
N ALA A 772 -4.43 -10.31 -34.64
CA ALA A 772 -4.78 -9.27 -35.61
C ALA A 772 -5.07 -9.88 -37.00
N ASP A 773 -4.26 -10.85 -37.43
CA ASP A 773 -4.48 -11.61 -38.66
C ASP A 773 -5.85 -12.35 -38.62
N GLU A 774 -6.21 -12.95 -37.46
CA GLU A 774 -7.54 -13.54 -37.21
C GLU A 774 -8.68 -12.50 -37.28
N GLU A 775 -8.47 -11.27 -36.81
CA GLU A 775 -9.50 -10.21 -36.86
C GLU A 775 -9.70 -9.65 -38.29
N ASP A 776 -8.64 -9.58 -39.11
CA ASP A 776 -8.75 -9.18 -40.53
C ASP A 776 -9.39 -10.27 -41.42
N GLU A 777 -9.10 -11.57 -41.22
CA GLU A 777 -9.78 -12.65 -41.97
C GLU A 777 -11.30 -12.73 -41.66
N HIS A 778 -11.71 -12.44 -40.43
CA HIS A 778 -13.13 -12.35 -40.06
C HIS A 778 -13.82 -11.09 -40.60
N GLY A 779 -13.07 -10.10 -41.11
CA GLY A 779 -13.61 -8.96 -41.84
C GLY A 779 -14.02 -9.28 -43.29
N ALA A 780 -13.41 -10.30 -43.90
CA ALA A 780 -13.60 -10.63 -45.32
C ALA A 780 -14.68 -11.71 -45.58
N THR A 781 -15.13 -12.42 -44.55
CA THR A 781 -15.97 -13.64 -44.66
C THR A 781 -17.48 -13.40 -44.47
N ALA A 782 -17.94 -12.16 -44.62
CA ALA A 782 -19.36 -11.78 -44.49
C ALA A 782 -20.20 -11.94 -45.78
N GLU A 783 -19.58 -12.11 -46.95
CA GLU A 783 -20.27 -12.12 -48.26
C GLU A 783 -19.83 -13.28 -49.19
N LEU A 784 -19.93 -14.57 -48.77
CA LEU A 784 -19.89 -15.69 -49.74
C LEU A 784 -20.36 -17.09 -49.23
N GLU A 785 -21.40 -17.19 -48.38
CA GLU A 785 -22.04 -18.49 -48.06
C GLU A 785 -23.53 -18.57 -48.47
N GLN A 786 -23.76 -18.67 -49.78
CA GLN A 786 -24.91 -19.41 -50.33
C GLN A 786 -24.40 -20.34 -51.42
N GLN A 787 -24.85 -21.61 -51.40
CA GLN A 787 -24.26 -22.75 -52.13
C GLN A 787 -22.91 -23.19 -51.49
N THR A 788 -22.60 -24.47 -51.25
CA THR A 788 -23.32 -25.71 -51.62
C THR A 788 -23.08 -26.82 -50.58
N SER A 789 -23.96 -27.82 -50.54
CA SER A 789 -23.84 -29.04 -49.71
C SER A 789 -23.21 -30.22 -50.45
N ILE A 790 -22.91 -31.34 -49.74
CA ILE A 790 -22.42 -32.66 -50.25
C ILE A 790 -20.88 -32.62 -50.47
N THR A 791 -20.02 -33.60 -50.11
CA THR A 791 -20.15 -35.07 -49.91
C THR A 791 -19.37 -35.57 -48.67
N ALA A 792 -19.25 -36.89 -48.45
CA ALA A 792 -18.57 -37.53 -47.32
C ALA A 792 -17.32 -38.35 -47.74
N GLY A 793 -16.50 -38.73 -46.74
CA GLY A 793 -15.27 -39.54 -46.87
C GLY A 793 -14.04 -38.76 -46.37
N GLY A 794 -13.11 -39.30 -45.57
CA GLY A 794 -13.06 -40.60 -44.90
C GLY A 794 -11.88 -41.46 -45.34
N ASP A 795 -10.75 -41.37 -44.64
CA ASP A 795 -9.70 -42.40 -44.66
C ASP A 795 -8.85 -42.40 -43.36
N GLN A 796 -8.06 -43.45 -43.16
CA GLN A 796 -7.22 -43.67 -41.99
C GLN A 796 -5.75 -43.34 -42.27
N PHE A 797 -4.99 -42.89 -41.26
CA PHE A 797 -3.59 -43.30 -41.11
C PHE A 797 -3.14 -43.20 -39.64
N ALA A 798 -2.36 -44.17 -39.19
CA ALA A 798 -1.75 -44.20 -37.85
C ALA A 798 -0.29 -43.74 -37.89
N GLY A 799 0.21 -43.24 -36.77
CA GLY A 799 1.59 -42.81 -36.61
C GLY A 799 1.88 -42.43 -35.17
N GLU A 800 2.44 -43.38 -34.41
CA GLU A 800 2.87 -43.17 -33.03
C GLU A 800 4.21 -42.41 -32.99
N SER A 801 4.36 -41.52 -32.01
CA SER A 801 5.66 -41.11 -31.50
C SER A 801 5.48 -40.55 -30.09
N ASP A 802 5.90 -41.30 -29.08
CA ASP A 802 5.77 -40.89 -27.69
C ASP A 802 6.67 -39.69 -27.35
N LEU A 803 6.12 -38.78 -26.55
CA LEU A 803 6.86 -37.75 -25.84
C LEU A 803 6.35 -37.70 -24.41
N GLU A 804 7.01 -38.48 -23.55
CA GLU A 804 6.79 -38.43 -22.10
C GLU A 804 7.17 -37.04 -21.58
N ILE A 805 6.19 -36.34 -21.02
CA ILE A 805 6.42 -35.07 -20.32
C ILE A 805 6.57 -35.40 -18.84
N MET A 806 7.81 -35.41 -18.35
CA MET A 806 8.09 -35.52 -16.92
C MET A 806 7.55 -34.30 -16.16
N ASP A 807 6.99 -34.56 -14.97
CA ASP A 807 6.26 -33.57 -14.19
C ASP A 807 7.19 -32.63 -13.39
N ALA A 808 6.73 -31.43 -13.08
CA ALA A 808 7.51 -30.35 -12.48
C ALA A 808 7.56 -30.41 -10.94
N ALA A 809 7.75 -31.61 -10.37
CA ALA A 809 7.48 -31.93 -8.97
C ALA A 809 8.70 -32.35 -8.12
N GLU A 810 9.94 -32.08 -8.55
CA GLU A 810 11.15 -32.42 -7.77
C GLU A 810 12.26 -31.36 -7.93
N TRP A 811 12.33 -30.37 -7.02
CA TRP A 811 13.49 -29.48 -6.89
C TRP A 811 13.70 -28.88 -5.49
N THR A 812 13.74 -29.76 -4.49
CA THR A 812 14.27 -29.48 -3.15
C THR A 812 15.21 -30.62 -2.75
N ALA A 813 16.40 -30.27 -2.24
CA ALA A 813 17.51 -31.16 -1.89
C ALA A 813 18.22 -31.86 -3.07
N ASN A 814 19.33 -31.28 -3.53
CA ASN A 814 20.63 -31.96 -3.57
C ASN A 814 21.79 -31.00 -3.89
N GLU A 815 23.02 -31.51 -3.77
CA GLU A 815 24.34 -30.86 -3.96
C GLU A 815 24.92 -30.09 -2.76
N ASP A 816 25.13 -30.84 -1.68
CA ASP A 816 26.47 -30.86 -1.08
C ASP A 816 27.36 -31.87 -1.84
N SER A 817 28.69 -31.71 -1.80
CA SER A 817 29.73 -32.54 -2.44
C SER A 817 29.79 -32.62 -3.99
N ALA A 818 30.79 -31.93 -4.57
CA ALA A 818 31.31 -32.20 -5.93
C ALA A 818 32.71 -31.57 -6.16
N THR A 819 33.62 -31.64 -5.17
CA THR A 819 35.05 -31.29 -5.38
C THR A 819 35.79 -32.44 -6.07
N SER A 820 36.77 -32.09 -6.89
CA SER A 820 37.78 -32.96 -7.53
C SER A 820 37.28 -34.12 -8.42
N GLN A 821 37.52 -33.97 -9.72
CA GLN A 821 38.22 -35.01 -10.49
C GLN A 821 39.54 -34.45 -11.00
N ILE A 822 40.62 -35.23 -10.89
CA ILE A 822 41.66 -35.41 -11.92
C ILE A 822 42.62 -36.54 -11.47
N GLN A 823 42.95 -37.42 -12.43
CA GLN A 823 44.01 -38.45 -12.40
C GLN A 823 43.88 -39.68 -11.47
N ASN A 824 43.79 -40.84 -12.16
CA ASN A 824 44.68 -42.03 -12.08
C ASN A 824 44.90 -42.77 -10.75
N THR A 825 45.06 -44.11 -10.72
CA THR A 825 44.69 -45.25 -11.62
C THR A 825 44.78 -46.54 -10.77
N ASP A 826 44.34 -47.68 -11.33
CA ASP A 826 44.74 -49.06 -10.98
C ASP A 826 44.27 -49.68 -9.65
N SER A 827 43.51 -50.79 -9.77
CA SER A 827 43.69 -52.09 -9.08
C SER A 827 43.63 -52.19 -7.53
N ASP A 828 43.15 -53.26 -6.89
CA ASP A 828 42.36 -54.44 -7.31
C ASP A 828 41.82 -55.17 -6.06
N VAL A 829 40.98 -56.21 -6.23
CA VAL A 829 40.71 -57.33 -5.27
C VAL A 829 40.34 -56.91 -3.81
N ALA A 830 39.07 -56.85 -3.39
CA ALA A 830 38.08 -57.93 -3.18
C ALA A 830 38.19 -58.73 -1.85
N ASP A 831 37.07 -59.35 -1.48
CA ASP A 831 36.88 -60.49 -0.55
C ASP A 831 36.89 -60.32 1.00
N ASN A 832 35.66 -60.28 1.54
CA ASN A 832 35.03 -61.35 2.36
C ASN A 832 35.07 -61.39 3.92
N LEU A 833 33.96 -61.93 4.45
CA LEU A 833 33.68 -62.54 5.79
C LEU A 833 33.78 -61.61 7.04
N ASP A 834 32.75 -61.35 7.87
CA ASP A 834 31.66 -62.15 8.51
C ASP A 834 32.02 -62.70 9.92
N VAL A 835 30.98 -62.92 10.74
CA VAL A 835 30.93 -63.60 12.07
C VAL A 835 31.26 -62.79 13.36
N GLN A 836 30.20 -62.49 14.14
CA GLN A 836 29.93 -62.69 15.59
C GLN A 836 31.12 -62.69 16.62
N ALA A 837 31.02 -62.28 17.89
CA ALA A 837 29.94 -62.45 18.89
C ALA A 837 30.23 -61.69 20.24
N ALA A 838 29.28 -61.74 21.20
CA ALA A 838 29.46 -61.67 22.67
C ALA A 838 30.00 -60.36 23.33
N THR A 839 29.70 -59.96 24.58
CA THR A 839 28.77 -60.39 25.68
C THR A 839 28.73 -59.31 26.79
N HIS A 840 27.61 -59.19 27.56
CA HIS A 840 27.45 -58.62 28.94
C HIS A 840 28.01 -57.19 29.24
N ASP A 841 27.45 -56.38 30.15
CA ASP A 841 26.98 -56.70 31.51
C ASP A 841 25.89 -55.73 32.08
N GLU A 842 25.33 -56.03 33.27
CA GLU A 842 24.26 -55.30 33.97
C GLU A 842 24.82 -54.28 35.02
N ALA A 843 24.34 -53.03 35.16
CA ALA A 843 23.08 -52.50 35.75
C ALA A 843 23.05 -52.28 37.29
N GLN A 844 22.22 -51.31 37.73
CA GLN A 844 21.83 -50.93 39.11
C GLN A 844 22.82 -50.20 40.06
N LYS A 845 22.41 -49.02 40.57
CA LYS A 845 21.83 -48.92 41.94
C LYS A 845 20.98 -47.66 42.15
N VAL A 846 20.20 -47.62 43.24
CA VAL A 846 19.07 -46.68 43.47
C VAL A 846 19.04 -46.16 44.91
N GLN A 847 18.71 -44.86 45.04
CA GLN A 847 18.16 -44.05 46.16
C GLN A 847 18.38 -44.37 47.66
N SER A 848 18.49 -43.24 48.41
CA SER A 848 17.90 -42.94 49.73
C SER A 848 18.65 -43.24 51.04
N SER A 849 18.76 -42.18 51.84
CA SER A 849 18.83 -42.13 53.32
C SER A 849 18.38 -40.72 53.76
N ALA A 850 17.99 -40.51 55.03
CA ALA A 850 17.14 -39.37 55.42
C ALA A 850 17.51 -38.67 56.74
N GLU A 851 17.02 -37.42 56.85
CA GLU A 851 16.69 -36.62 58.04
C GLU A 851 17.70 -36.31 59.17
N SER A 852 17.72 -35.02 59.55
CA SER A 852 18.10 -34.46 60.87
C SER A 852 19.64 -34.40 61.15
N THR A 853 20.20 -33.56 62.04
CA THR A 853 19.67 -32.69 63.13
C THR A 853 20.61 -31.47 63.36
N GLN A 854 20.07 -30.29 63.76
CA GLN A 854 20.75 -29.06 64.30
C GLN A 854 21.75 -28.28 63.40
N GLY A 855 21.81 -26.93 63.40
CA GLY A 855 20.86 -25.94 63.95
C GLY A 855 21.33 -24.46 63.99
N ARG A 856 20.34 -23.53 64.02
CA ARG A 856 20.34 -22.19 64.68
C ARG A 856 21.12 -20.96 64.12
N THR A 857 20.54 -20.33 63.09
CA THR A 857 20.23 -18.87 62.97
C THR A 857 21.03 -17.76 63.71
N GLN A 858 21.63 -16.86 62.91
CA GLN A 858 21.70 -15.38 63.01
C GLN A 858 21.99 -14.90 61.56
N LYS A 859 21.30 -13.99 60.85
CA LYS A 859 20.44 -12.80 61.08
C LYS A 859 21.23 -11.50 61.35
N ARG A 860 20.87 -10.43 60.61
CA ARG A 860 21.42 -9.04 60.57
C ARG A 860 22.66 -8.90 59.67
N GLU A 861 22.99 -7.78 59.01
CA GLU A 861 22.32 -6.48 58.71
C GLU A 861 23.16 -5.77 57.61
N GLU A 862 22.70 -4.78 56.84
CA GLU A 862 21.38 -4.13 56.70
C GLU A 862 21.17 -3.69 55.24
#